data_AF-A0A3P5YIT6-F1
#
_entry.id   AF-A0A3P5YIT6-F1
#
_cell.length_a   1.000
_cell.length_b   1.000
_cell.length_c   1.000
_cell.angle_alpha   90.00
_cell.angle_beta   90.00
_cell.angle_gamma   90.00
#
_symmetry.space_group_name_H-M   'P 1'
#
loop_
_entity.id
_entity.type
_entity.pdbx_description
1 polymer ?
#
loop_
_entity_poly.entity_id
_entity_poly.type
_entity_poly.pdbx_seq_one_letter_code
_entity_poly.pdbx_strand_id
1 'polypeptide(L)'
;QATLLQNTRFVQDCQIICCCHMPHVLPMIWMILCVHLICISSQPETRFIYNGFHQAELYTDGVAKVLHEGQLQLTNGSGQSMGHAFFKKPFEFTAESLSFSTQFVCALVPKPGSGGHGIAFVLSASRDLSHADATQYLGLFNISTQGNSSSHLVAVELDTALSAEFDDKNANHVGINVNSLFSIESAPAAYFSDIKGKNESIELSSGDPIQVWVDYRGNVLNVSMAPLKNQKPSQPLLSSSINLSEIFPDRKIFIGFSGATGTLISYQYILGWSFSGNSVSLQRLDATKLPRVPPHKCRTERPSKLLIFLFILLAVIVFVVLVAAFVYRRRKYAEVREEWEEEYGPHRFSYKTLYNATKGFHEDELLGKGGFGEVYKGTLPCNGQIAVKRVSHNADEGMKQFVAEIVSMGNLKHKNIVPLLGYCRRKGELFLVSEYMPNGSLDQYLFHDDKPPFSWRRRFAIIKDIASALSYMHTGAPQVVLHRDVKASNVMLDAEFNGRLGDFGMARFHDDWADTATTAAVGTIGYMAPELSTVRASTATDVYSFGAFLLEVTCGRRPVDPTLPEERRYLVKWVCQCWKMASLLGARDLRMRGEISSEEVEMVLKVGLLCTNALAEMRPSMEEVVQYLNESLKLPDISVNSPGIGSFAPFIIGSNLLLPSHTTNTFSTSSYSSSSGNDSTFVTHSIFHGHGR
;
A
#
# COMPACT_ATOMS: atom_id res chain seq x y z
N GLN A 1 -18.06 -84.12 -53.56
CA GLN A 1 -16.65 -83.78 -53.24
C GLN A 1 -16.50 -84.00 -51.74
N ALA A 2 -16.23 -85.24 -51.31
CA ALA A 2 -14.87 -85.80 -51.12
C ALA A 2 -14.25 -85.29 -49.79
N THR A 3 -14.54 -85.94 -48.64
CA THR A 3 -13.82 -87.08 -47.97
C THR A 3 -12.66 -86.62 -47.05
N LEU A 4 -12.34 -87.23 -45.89
CA LEU A 4 -12.40 -88.67 -45.52
C LEU A 4 -12.97 -89.00 -44.08
N LEU A 5 -12.21 -89.65 -43.18
CA LEU A 5 -12.67 -90.59 -42.10
C LEU A 5 -11.60 -90.70 -40.95
N GLN A 6 -11.77 -91.20 -39.70
CA GLN A 6 -12.93 -91.56 -38.81
C GLN A 6 -12.53 -91.90 -37.32
N ASN A 7 -13.52 -92.03 -36.40
CA ASN A 7 -13.85 -93.11 -35.39
C ASN A 7 -12.76 -94.03 -34.72
N THR A 8 -12.92 -94.79 -33.60
CA THR A 8 -13.94 -95.01 -32.50
C THR A 8 -13.45 -95.97 -31.37
N ARG A 9 -13.84 -95.73 -30.09
CA ARG A 9 -14.46 -96.59 -29.00
C ARG A 9 -13.90 -97.94 -28.41
N PHE A 10 -14.42 -98.25 -27.18
CA PHE A 10 -14.90 -99.56 -26.58
C PHE A 10 -13.90 -100.48 -25.77
N VAL A 11 -14.21 -101.37 -24.76
CA VAL A 11 -15.48 -101.90 -24.09
C VAL A 11 -15.22 -102.78 -22.77
N GLN A 12 -16.18 -102.85 -21.80
CA GLN A 12 -16.69 -103.96 -20.86
C GLN A 12 -15.76 -104.99 -20.08
N ASP A 13 -16.16 -105.88 -19.12
CA ASP A 13 -17.26 -106.08 -18.08
C ASP A 13 -17.00 -107.29 -17.10
N CYS A 14 -17.85 -107.46 -16.04
CA CYS A 14 -18.29 -108.72 -15.31
C CYS A 14 -17.35 -109.52 -14.34
N GLN A 15 -17.79 -110.43 -13.42
CA GLN A 15 -18.94 -110.58 -12.46
C GLN A 15 -18.76 -111.87 -11.53
N ILE A 16 -19.63 -112.12 -10.52
CA ILE A 16 -19.97 -113.44 -9.82
C ILE A 16 -19.02 -114.01 -8.68
N ILE A 17 -19.41 -114.79 -7.62
CA ILE A 17 -20.59 -114.87 -6.69
C ILE A 17 -20.40 -115.84 -5.43
N CYS A 18 -21.15 -115.64 -4.32
CA CYS A 18 -21.63 -116.55 -3.21
C CYS A 18 -20.83 -117.11 -1.96
N CYS A 19 -21.62 -117.24 -0.86
CA CYS A 19 -21.62 -118.18 0.31
C CYS A 19 -21.02 -117.81 1.71
N CYS A 20 -21.61 -118.39 2.78
CA CYS A 20 -21.70 -117.82 4.15
C CYS A 20 -21.10 -118.66 5.30
N HIS A 21 -20.43 -118.04 6.30
CA HIS A 21 -20.71 -118.15 7.76
C HIS A 21 -19.75 -117.30 8.65
N MET A 22 -20.25 -116.88 9.83
CA MET A 22 -19.59 -116.12 10.92
C MET A 22 -18.37 -116.85 11.55
N PRO A 23 -17.40 -116.17 12.23
CA PRO A 23 -17.63 -115.11 13.22
C PRO A 23 -16.89 -113.76 13.03
N HIS A 24 -17.58 -112.68 13.42
CA HIS A 24 -17.16 -111.29 13.23
C HIS A 24 -16.45 -110.71 14.47
N VAL A 25 -15.12 -110.81 14.56
CA VAL A 25 -14.34 -110.02 15.54
C VAL A 25 -13.09 -109.37 14.93
N LEU A 26 -12.32 -110.10 14.11
CA LEU A 26 -11.12 -109.55 13.46
C LEU A 26 -11.37 -108.40 12.45
N PRO A 27 -12.36 -108.45 11.54
CA PRO A 27 -12.51 -107.39 10.53
C PRO A 27 -13.05 -106.08 11.12
N MET A 28 -13.70 -106.13 12.30
CA MET A 28 -14.23 -104.92 12.95
C MET A 28 -13.12 -104.08 13.58
N ILE A 29 -12.07 -104.70 14.12
CA ILE A 29 -10.88 -104.00 14.64
C ILE A 29 -10.11 -103.33 13.50
N TRP A 30 -9.95 -104.01 12.35
CA TRP A 30 -9.34 -103.40 11.15
C TRP A 30 -10.18 -102.26 10.56
N MET A 31 -11.51 -102.40 10.50
CA MET A 31 -12.40 -101.30 10.10
C MET A 31 -12.29 -100.09 11.04
N ILE A 32 -12.24 -100.29 12.37
CA ILE A 32 -12.09 -99.18 13.32
C ILE A 32 -10.71 -98.52 13.18
N LEU A 33 -9.63 -99.28 12.97
CA LEU A 33 -8.30 -98.72 12.73
C LEU A 33 -8.24 -97.93 11.42
N CYS A 34 -8.84 -98.42 10.34
CA CYS A 34 -8.91 -97.71 9.06
C CYS A 34 -9.82 -96.46 9.12
N VAL A 35 -10.92 -96.49 9.87
CA VAL A 35 -11.78 -95.31 10.08
C VAL A 35 -11.11 -94.26 10.96
N HIS A 36 -10.24 -94.65 11.91
CA HIS A 36 -9.43 -93.70 12.70
C HIS A 36 -8.18 -93.18 11.97
N LEU A 37 -7.67 -93.89 10.96
CA LEU A 37 -6.55 -93.43 10.13
C LEU A 37 -6.96 -92.60 8.90
N ILE A 38 -8.25 -92.60 8.51
CA ILE A 38 -8.78 -91.74 7.44
C ILE A 38 -9.38 -90.43 8.00
N CYS A 39 -9.59 -90.33 9.31
CA CYS A 39 -9.98 -89.08 9.98
C CYS A 39 -8.76 -88.24 10.45
N ILE A 40 -7.70 -88.15 9.63
CA ILE A 40 -6.92 -86.91 9.65
C ILE A 40 -7.83 -85.85 9.05
N SER A 41 -8.47 -85.08 9.94
CA SER A 41 -9.19 -83.87 9.57
C SER A 41 -8.19 -82.87 8.99
N SER A 42 -7.94 -82.95 7.68
CA SER A 42 -7.44 -81.80 6.94
C SER A 42 -8.49 -80.70 7.07
N GLN A 43 -8.26 -79.75 7.98
CA GLN A 43 -9.06 -78.54 7.98
C GLN A 43 -8.98 -77.94 6.57
N PRO A 44 -10.11 -77.65 5.91
CA PRO A 44 -10.10 -77.14 4.55
C PRO A 44 -9.36 -75.79 4.55
N GLU A 45 -8.23 -75.74 3.83
CA GLU A 45 -7.41 -74.54 3.67
C GLU A 45 -8.31 -73.36 3.25
N THR A 46 -8.36 -72.31 4.08
CA THR A 46 -9.21 -71.15 3.79
C THR A 46 -8.64 -70.43 2.58
N ARG A 47 -9.28 -70.62 1.43
CA ARG A 47 -8.82 -70.14 0.13
C ARG A 47 -10.01 -69.75 -0.74
N PHE A 48 -9.94 -68.58 -1.36
CA PHE A 48 -10.95 -68.11 -2.31
C PHE A 48 -10.37 -67.12 -3.32
N ILE A 49 -11.13 -66.89 -4.38
CA ILE A 49 -10.86 -65.86 -5.39
C ILE A 49 -12.18 -65.22 -5.84
N TYR A 50 -12.22 -63.89 -5.77
CA TYR A 50 -13.33 -63.04 -6.17
C TYR A 50 -12.83 -62.07 -7.24
N ASN A 51 -13.11 -62.39 -8.51
CA ASN A 51 -12.93 -61.49 -9.64
C ASN A 51 -14.23 -60.69 -9.81
N GLY A 52 -14.48 -59.74 -8.90
CA GLY A 52 -15.81 -59.21 -8.62
C GLY A 52 -16.58 -60.05 -7.59
N PHE A 53 -17.62 -59.45 -7.00
CA PHE A 53 -18.27 -59.90 -5.77
C PHE A 53 -19.71 -60.40 -5.93
N HIS A 54 -20.24 -60.55 -7.14
CA HIS A 54 -21.63 -61.00 -7.40
C HIS A 54 -22.06 -62.28 -6.68
N GLN A 55 -21.11 -63.21 -6.49
CA GLN A 55 -21.32 -64.50 -5.84
C GLN A 55 -20.47 -64.65 -4.57
N ALA A 56 -19.92 -63.54 -4.05
CA ALA A 56 -19.05 -63.57 -2.89
C ALA A 56 -19.86 -63.71 -1.59
N GLU A 57 -19.48 -64.67 -0.76
CA GLU A 57 -20.07 -64.87 0.56
C GLU A 57 -19.43 -63.96 1.60
N LEU A 58 -19.85 -62.69 1.58
CA LEU A 58 -19.44 -61.69 2.56
C LEU A 58 -20.51 -61.48 3.65
N TYR A 59 -20.04 -61.03 4.80
CA TYR A 59 -20.80 -60.31 5.81
C TYR A 59 -20.51 -58.81 5.62
N THR A 60 -21.54 -57.98 5.50
CA THR A 60 -21.40 -56.53 5.29
C THR A 60 -22.31 -55.77 6.24
N ASP A 61 -21.83 -54.65 6.74
CA ASP A 61 -22.54 -53.74 7.64
C ASP A 61 -22.28 -52.26 7.27
N GLY A 62 -22.82 -51.35 8.08
CA GLY A 62 -22.76 -49.90 7.80
C GLY A 62 -23.36 -49.55 6.44
N VAL A 63 -22.62 -48.82 5.62
CA VAL A 63 -23.00 -48.49 4.22
C VAL A 63 -22.37 -49.41 3.17
N ALA A 64 -21.65 -50.46 3.56
CA ALA A 64 -20.97 -51.35 2.64
C ALA A 64 -21.95 -52.25 1.87
N LYS A 65 -21.73 -52.40 0.56
CA LYS A 65 -22.59 -53.21 -0.32
C LYS A 65 -21.89 -53.65 -1.60
N VAL A 66 -22.33 -54.77 -2.16
CA VAL A 66 -21.96 -55.16 -3.52
C VAL A 66 -22.87 -54.43 -4.52
N LEU A 67 -22.27 -53.80 -5.52
CA LEU A 67 -22.97 -53.11 -6.61
C LEU A 67 -23.38 -54.09 -7.73
N HIS A 68 -24.36 -53.68 -8.55
CA HIS A 68 -24.84 -54.48 -9.68
C HIS A 68 -23.73 -54.92 -10.66
N GLU A 69 -22.71 -54.09 -10.84
CA GLU A 69 -21.57 -54.37 -11.71
C GLU A 69 -20.45 -55.19 -11.03
N GLY A 70 -20.64 -55.60 -9.77
CA GLY A 70 -19.76 -56.56 -9.07
C GLY A 70 -18.67 -55.96 -8.20
N GLN A 71 -18.57 -54.63 -8.09
CA GLN A 71 -17.66 -53.97 -7.14
C GLN A 71 -18.23 -54.09 -5.72
N LEU A 72 -17.37 -54.33 -4.73
CA LEU A 72 -17.69 -54.08 -3.34
C LEU A 72 -17.44 -52.60 -3.05
N GLN A 73 -18.50 -51.86 -2.75
CA GLN A 73 -18.43 -50.47 -2.29
C GLN A 73 -18.40 -50.48 -0.75
N LEU A 74 -17.34 -49.95 -0.14
CA LEU A 74 -17.24 -49.80 1.32
C LEU A 74 -17.97 -48.54 1.80
N THR A 75 -17.81 -47.43 1.07
CA THR A 75 -18.49 -46.16 1.35
C THR A 75 -19.11 -45.54 0.09
N ASN A 76 -20.26 -44.89 0.28
CA ASN A 76 -21.12 -44.40 -0.80
C ASN A 76 -21.00 -42.89 -1.07
N GLY A 77 -20.03 -42.20 -0.45
CA GLY A 77 -19.84 -40.76 -0.57
C GLY A 77 -20.82 -39.91 0.24
N SER A 78 -21.52 -40.47 1.24
CA SER A 78 -22.18 -39.70 2.29
C SER A 78 -21.16 -39.23 3.35
N GLY A 79 -21.40 -38.07 3.95
CA GLY A 79 -20.55 -37.59 5.05
C GLY A 79 -20.84 -38.35 6.33
N GLN A 80 -19.80 -38.61 7.14
CA GLN A 80 -19.89 -39.38 8.40
C GLN A 80 -20.53 -40.77 8.21
N SER A 81 -19.94 -41.58 7.34
CA SER A 81 -20.38 -42.96 7.10
C SER A 81 -19.22 -43.94 7.11
N MET A 82 -19.45 -45.14 7.63
CA MET A 82 -18.52 -46.26 7.59
C MET A 82 -19.22 -47.53 7.09
N GLY A 83 -18.45 -48.49 6.59
CA GLY A 83 -18.95 -49.80 6.22
C GLY A 83 -17.83 -50.82 6.13
N HIS A 84 -18.12 -52.05 6.58
CA HIS A 84 -17.16 -53.13 6.65
C HIS A 84 -17.63 -54.32 5.82
N ALA A 85 -16.67 -55.15 5.44
CA ALA A 85 -16.92 -56.30 4.59
C ALA A 85 -15.98 -57.46 4.95
N PHE A 86 -16.49 -58.44 5.67
CA PHE A 86 -15.74 -59.60 6.16
C PHE A 86 -16.09 -60.86 5.37
N PHE A 87 -15.09 -61.73 5.17
CA PHE A 87 -15.37 -63.09 4.72
C PHE A 87 -16.16 -63.84 5.81
N LYS A 88 -17.23 -64.57 5.44
CA LYS A 88 -18.17 -65.12 6.42
C LYS A 88 -17.58 -66.13 7.41
N LYS A 89 -16.54 -66.87 7.01
CA LYS A 89 -15.89 -67.89 7.83
C LYS A 89 -14.58 -67.33 8.42
N PRO A 90 -14.28 -67.55 9.70
CA PRO A 90 -12.98 -67.19 10.24
C PRO A 90 -11.89 -68.07 9.60
N PHE A 91 -10.70 -67.49 9.45
CA PHE A 91 -9.47 -68.22 9.20
C PHE A 91 -8.98 -68.79 10.55
N GLU A 92 -8.90 -70.11 10.65
CA GLU A 92 -8.36 -70.82 11.81
C GLU A 92 -6.93 -71.30 11.52
N PHE A 93 -6.05 -71.25 12.55
CA PHE A 93 -4.65 -71.64 12.40
C PHE A 93 -4.12 -72.47 13.58
N THR A 94 -3.06 -73.24 13.34
CA THR A 94 -2.30 -73.92 14.40
C THR A 94 -0.98 -73.17 14.66
N ALA A 95 -0.47 -73.27 15.89
CA ALA A 95 0.70 -72.52 16.35
C ALA A 95 1.99 -72.81 15.54
N GLU A 96 2.04 -73.92 14.80
CA GLU A 96 3.21 -74.36 14.03
C GLU A 96 3.18 -73.92 12.55
N SER A 97 2.07 -73.39 12.04
CA SER A 97 1.87 -73.20 10.58
C SER A 97 1.18 -71.90 10.16
N LEU A 98 1.10 -70.88 11.02
CA LEU A 98 0.49 -69.60 10.65
C LEU A 98 1.29 -68.89 9.53
N SER A 99 0.76 -68.98 8.31
CA SER A 99 1.11 -68.14 7.17
C SER A 99 -0.16 -67.77 6.41
N PHE A 100 -0.17 -66.64 5.73
CA PHE A 100 -1.19 -66.37 4.72
C PHE A 100 -0.61 -65.50 3.60
N SER A 101 -1.30 -65.47 2.47
CA SER A 101 -1.06 -64.50 1.41
C SER A 101 -2.41 -64.03 0.89
N THR A 102 -2.56 -62.72 0.74
CA THR A 102 -3.77 -62.08 0.23
C THR A 102 -3.40 -61.05 -0.83
N GLN A 103 -4.25 -60.90 -1.82
CA GLN A 103 -4.16 -59.78 -2.76
C GLN A 103 -5.54 -59.24 -3.08
N PHE A 104 -5.65 -57.94 -3.20
CA PHE A 104 -6.87 -57.27 -3.58
C PHE A 104 -6.59 -56.12 -4.52
N VAL A 105 -7.63 -55.69 -5.25
CA VAL A 105 -7.57 -54.53 -6.13
C VAL A 105 -8.58 -53.52 -5.61
N CYS A 106 -8.12 -52.32 -5.29
CA CYS A 106 -8.93 -51.24 -4.76
C CYS A 106 -8.84 -49.97 -5.62
N ALA A 107 -9.81 -49.08 -5.47
CA ALA A 107 -9.79 -47.73 -6.03
C ALA A 107 -10.47 -46.75 -5.06
N LEU A 108 -9.80 -45.64 -4.76
CA LEU A 108 -10.31 -44.57 -3.89
C LEU A 108 -10.59 -43.35 -4.77
N VAL A 109 -11.87 -42.99 -4.93
CA VAL A 109 -12.29 -41.88 -5.80
C VAL A 109 -12.74 -40.72 -4.92
N PRO A 110 -11.93 -39.67 -4.72
CA PRO A 110 -12.33 -38.50 -3.91
C PRO A 110 -13.46 -37.73 -4.61
N LYS A 111 -14.31 -37.09 -3.80
CA LYS A 111 -15.35 -36.19 -4.32
C LYS A 111 -14.70 -34.85 -4.70
N PRO A 112 -15.06 -34.22 -5.84
CA PRO A 112 -14.45 -32.95 -6.23
C PRO A 112 -14.58 -31.87 -5.14
N GLY A 113 -13.44 -31.32 -4.70
CA GLY A 113 -13.38 -30.30 -3.65
C GLY A 113 -13.39 -30.82 -2.21
N SER A 114 -13.39 -32.15 -1.99
CA SER A 114 -13.26 -32.77 -0.68
C SER A 114 -12.29 -33.95 -0.80
N GLY A 115 -11.21 -33.95 -0.01
CA GLY A 115 -10.27 -35.08 0.02
C GLY A 115 -10.94 -36.40 0.44
N GLY A 116 -10.22 -37.51 0.40
CA GLY A 116 -10.71 -38.81 0.87
C GLY A 116 -10.28 -39.10 2.31
N HIS A 117 -11.00 -40.01 2.97
CA HIS A 117 -10.40 -40.88 3.99
C HIS A 117 -10.02 -42.21 3.34
N GLY A 118 -9.04 -42.91 3.93
CA GLY A 118 -8.53 -44.19 3.47
C GLY A 118 -9.44 -45.41 3.65
N ILE A 119 -8.89 -46.56 3.30
CA ILE A 119 -9.45 -47.90 3.60
C ILE A 119 -8.42 -48.72 4.37
N ALA A 120 -8.88 -49.78 5.02
CA ALA A 120 -8.03 -50.77 5.66
C ALA A 120 -8.37 -52.20 5.23
N PHE A 121 -7.35 -53.03 5.01
CA PHE A 121 -7.49 -54.49 5.07
C PHE A 121 -7.31 -54.93 6.52
N VAL A 122 -8.21 -55.77 7.04
CA VAL A 122 -8.40 -56.00 8.48
C VAL A 122 -8.29 -57.48 8.83
N LEU A 123 -7.52 -57.77 9.87
CA LEU A 123 -7.52 -59.00 10.66
C LEU A 123 -8.12 -58.66 12.03
N SER A 124 -9.21 -59.30 12.45
CA SER A 124 -9.84 -59.03 13.75
C SER A 124 -10.37 -60.30 14.42
N ALA A 125 -10.41 -60.31 15.76
CA ALA A 125 -11.02 -61.39 16.55
C ALA A 125 -12.56 -61.39 16.45
N SER A 126 -13.17 -60.29 15.98
CA SER A 126 -14.61 -60.15 15.78
C SER A 126 -14.93 -59.67 14.36
N ARG A 127 -16.21 -59.80 13.96
CA ARG A 127 -16.78 -59.11 12.78
C ARG A 127 -17.61 -57.89 13.18
N ASP A 128 -17.85 -57.70 14.47
CA ASP A 128 -18.63 -56.59 14.99
C ASP A 128 -17.72 -55.39 15.30
N LEU A 129 -17.67 -54.46 14.34
CA LEU A 129 -17.00 -53.16 14.47
C LEU A 129 -18.03 -52.01 14.61
N SER A 130 -19.27 -52.31 15.03
CA SER A 130 -20.35 -51.31 15.18
C SER A 130 -20.04 -50.21 16.21
N HIS A 131 -19.06 -50.46 17.09
CA HIS A 131 -18.58 -49.52 18.09
C HIS A 131 -17.59 -48.48 17.55
N ALA A 132 -17.08 -48.61 16.32
CA ALA A 132 -16.08 -47.71 15.75
C ALA A 132 -16.68 -46.38 15.27
N ASP A 133 -15.83 -45.34 15.18
CA ASP A 133 -16.23 -44.01 14.74
C ASP A 133 -16.04 -43.81 13.22
N ALA A 134 -17.08 -43.31 12.56
CA ALA A 134 -17.03 -42.92 11.16
C ALA A 134 -16.40 -41.53 10.97
N THR A 135 -15.07 -41.45 10.87
CA THR A 135 -14.27 -40.30 10.37
C THR A 135 -12.79 -40.74 10.24
N GLN A 136 -11.90 -40.17 11.06
CA GLN A 136 -10.45 -40.35 11.09
C GLN A 136 -10.02 -41.74 11.59
N TYR A 137 -10.95 -42.54 12.12
CA TYR A 137 -10.65 -43.86 12.68
C TYR A 137 -10.70 -45.02 11.68
N LEU A 138 -10.86 -44.73 10.38
CA LEU A 138 -11.03 -45.71 9.28
C LEU A 138 -12.18 -46.73 9.50
N GLY A 139 -13.07 -46.49 10.47
CA GLY A 139 -14.09 -47.43 10.93
C GLY A 139 -13.54 -48.57 11.80
N LEU A 140 -12.29 -48.51 12.27
CA LEU A 140 -11.66 -49.59 13.05
C LEU A 140 -11.75 -49.39 14.57
N PHE A 141 -11.70 -48.14 15.02
CA PHE A 141 -11.60 -47.78 16.44
C PHE A 141 -12.53 -46.62 16.78
N ASN A 142 -12.64 -46.32 18.07
CA ASN A 142 -13.20 -45.07 18.60
C ASN A 142 -12.23 -44.49 19.65
N ILE A 143 -12.54 -43.31 20.20
CA ILE A 143 -11.72 -42.62 21.22
C ILE A 143 -11.39 -43.50 22.44
N SER A 144 -12.23 -44.47 22.79
CA SER A 144 -12.06 -45.35 23.95
C SER A 144 -11.45 -46.73 23.65
N THR A 145 -11.37 -47.16 22.39
CA THR A 145 -10.74 -48.43 21.99
C THR A 145 -9.34 -48.27 21.37
N GLN A 146 -8.95 -47.07 20.95
CA GLN A 146 -7.62 -46.80 20.42
C GLN A 146 -6.52 -47.13 21.45
N GLY A 147 -5.57 -48.01 21.08
CA GLY A 147 -4.47 -48.42 21.93
C GLY A 147 -4.81 -49.51 22.96
N ASN A 148 -6.06 -49.97 23.02
CA ASN A 148 -6.45 -51.06 23.92
C ASN A 148 -5.97 -52.41 23.36
N SER A 149 -5.13 -53.12 24.12
CA SER A 149 -4.59 -54.44 23.73
C SER A 149 -5.66 -55.52 23.60
N SER A 150 -6.81 -55.36 24.24
CA SER A 150 -7.98 -56.24 24.10
C SER A 150 -8.78 -56.02 22.81
N SER A 151 -8.38 -55.07 21.94
CA SER A 151 -9.04 -54.87 20.64
C SER A 151 -8.77 -56.00 19.65
N HIS A 152 -7.67 -56.76 19.84
CA HIS A 152 -7.25 -57.89 19.01
C HIS A 152 -7.45 -57.65 17.51
N LEU A 153 -6.79 -56.61 16.98
CA LEU A 153 -6.95 -56.12 15.60
C LEU A 153 -5.58 -55.77 14.99
N VAL A 154 -5.35 -56.23 13.76
CA VAL A 154 -4.24 -55.81 12.90
C VAL A 154 -4.81 -55.32 11.59
N ALA A 155 -4.37 -54.16 11.12
CA ALA A 155 -4.80 -53.60 9.85
C ALA A 155 -3.64 -53.14 8.97
N VAL A 156 -3.87 -53.16 7.65
CA VAL A 156 -3.02 -52.50 6.66
C VAL A 156 -3.84 -51.35 6.07
N GLU A 157 -3.48 -50.13 6.42
CA GLU A 157 -4.17 -48.91 5.98
C GLU A 157 -3.60 -48.36 4.67
N LEU A 158 -4.49 -47.76 3.88
CA LEU A 158 -4.23 -47.06 2.64
C LEU A 158 -4.87 -45.68 2.77
N ASP A 159 -4.16 -44.72 3.40
CA ASP A 159 -4.76 -43.44 3.78
C ASP A 159 -4.44 -42.27 2.83
N THR A 160 -5.45 -41.42 2.69
CA THR A 160 -5.54 -40.26 1.79
C THR A 160 -5.84 -38.94 2.54
N ALA A 161 -5.95 -39.01 3.87
CA ALA A 161 -6.03 -37.86 4.76
C ALA A 161 -4.67 -37.60 5.44
N LEU A 162 -4.51 -36.40 6.03
CA LEU A 162 -3.41 -36.08 6.93
C LEU A 162 -3.99 -35.82 8.32
N SER A 163 -3.80 -36.77 9.22
CA SER A 163 -4.20 -36.74 10.62
C SER A 163 -2.98 -36.43 11.49
N ALA A 164 -2.73 -35.15 11.75
CA ALA A 164 -1.60 -34.70 12.57
C ALA A 164 -1.63 -35.27 14.02
N GLU A 165 -2.77 -35.81 14.46
CA GLU A 165 -2.96 -36.47 15.75
C GLU A 165 -2.38 -37.91 15.80
N PHE A 166 -2.07 -38.52 14.65
CA PHE A 166 -1.61 -39.92 14.55
C PHE A 166 -0.17 -40.09 13.98
N ASP A 167 0.59 -38.99 13.87
CA ASP A 167 1.95 -38.92 13.30
C ASP A 167 2.04 -39.31 11.80
N ASP A 168 0.98 -38.99 11.05
CA ASP A 168 0.90 -39.23 9.60
C ASP A 168 2.02 -38.51 8.83
N LYS A 169 2.89 -39.30 8.17
CA LYS A 169 4.02 -38.78 7.39
C LYS A 169 3.60 -37.90 6.21
N ASN A 170 2.44 -38.15 5.61
CA ASN A 170 1.79 -37.31 4.59
C ASN A 170 0.36 -37.81 4.27
N ALA A 171 -0.37 -37.02 3.46
CA ALA A 171 -1.73 -37.31 2.99
C ALA A 171 -1.85 -38.40 1.89
N ASN A 172 -0.90 -39.33 1.79
CA ASN A 172 -0.86 -40.37 0.77
C ASN A 172 0.09 -41.50 1.20
N HIS A 173 -0.29 -42.26 2.24
CA HIS A 173 0.59 -43.21 2.90
C HIS A 173 -0.03 -44.61 3.06
N VAL A 174 0.83 -45.59 3.28
CA VAL A 174 0.47 -46.97 3.63
C VAL A 174 1.05 -47.26 5.01
N GLY A 175 0.27 -47.92 5.84
CA GLY A 175 0.62 -48.20 7.23
C GLY A 175 0.25 -49.62 7.67
N ILE A 176 0.86 -50.04 8.78
CA ILE A 176 0.53 -51.27 9.49
C ILE A 176 0.15 -50.91 10.92
N ASN A 177 -1.11 -51.16 11.27
CA ASN A 177 -1.72 -50.80 12.55
C ASN A 177 -1.90 -52.04 13.42
N VAL A 178 -1.62 -51.95 14.72
CA VAL A 178 -1.86 -53.03 15.70
C VAL A 178 -2.56 -52.44 16.91
N ASN A 179 -3.82 -52.81 17.12
CA ASN A 179 -4.70 -52.32 18.21
C ASN A 179 -4.84 -50.78 18.33
N SER A 180 -4.32 -50.01 17.37
CA SER A 180 -4.26 -48.56 17.37
C SER A 180 -3.98 -48.04 15.96
N LEU A 181 -4.44 -46.83 15.63
CA LEU A 181 -4.12 -46.15 14.35
C LEU A 181 -2.70 -45.61 14.29
N PHE A 182 -1.99 -45.55 15.41
CA PHE A 182 -0.55 -45.28 15.37
C PHE A 182 0.14 -46.45 14.67
N SER A 183 0.49 -46.25 13.40
CA SER A 183 1.14 -47.23 12.55
C SER A 183 2.49 -47.65 13.14
N ILE A 184 2.69 -48.94 13.38
CA ILE A 184 3.99 -49.48 13.83
C ILE A 184 5.05 -49.40 12.74
N GLU A 185 4.62 -49.35 11.47
CA GLU A 185 5.46 -49.12 10.31
C GLU A 185 4.63 -48.44 9.23
N SER A 186 5.17 -47.39 8.61
CA SER A 186 4.48 -46.62 7.57
C SER A 186 5.43 -46.02 6.54
N ALA A 187 4.96 -45.87 5.30
CA ALA A 187 5.71 -45.27 4.20
C ALA A 187 4.75 -44.51 3.24
N PRO A 188 5.24 -43.48 2.52
CA PRO A 188 4.49 -42.88 1.41
C PRO A 188 4.09 -43.95 0.39
N ALA A 189 2.87 -43.86 -0.15
CA ALA A 189 2.37 -44.85 -1.09
C ALA A 189 3.23 -44.90 -2.37
N ALA A 190 3.88 -46.04 -2.59
CA ALA A 190 4.85 -46.25 -3.65
C ALA A 190 5.03 -47.74 -3.96
N TYR A 191 5.66 -48.05 -5.09
CA TYR A 191 6.05 -49.41 -5.44
C TYR A 191 7.49 -49.46 -5.95
N PHE A 192 8.23 -50.52 -5.61
CA PHE A 192 9.55 -50.74 -6.18
C PHE A 192 9.42 -51.17 -7.65
N SER A 193 9.94 -50.35 -8.56
CA SER A 193 9.93 -50.63 -10.00
C SER A 193 11.18 -51.42 -10.38
N ASP A 194 11.04 -52.74 -10.53
CA ASP A 194 12.14 -53.66 -10.89
C ASP A 194 12.87 -53.23 -12.19
N ILE A 195 12.15 -52.58 -13.11
CA ILE A 195 12.69 -52.06 -14.38
C ILE A 195 13.59 -50.83 -14.17
N LYS A 196 13.29 -50.00 -13.16
CA LYS A 196 13.98 -48.72 -12.90
C LYS A 196 14.88 -48.76 -11.66
N GLY A 197 14.88 -49.86 -10.90
CA GLY A 197 15.67 -50.04 -9.70
C GLY A 197 15.35 -49.07 -8.55
N LYS A 198 14.14 -48.51 -8.52
CA LYS A 198 13.74 -47.48 -7.54
C LYS A 198 12.25 -47.50 -7.23
N ASN A 199 11.87 -46.89 -6.10
CA ASN A 199 10.48 -46.66 -5.75
C ASN A 199 9.84 -45.59 -6.65
N GLU A 200 8.63 -45.84 -7.13
CA GLU A 200 7.77 -44.88 -7.81
C GLU A 200 6.52 -44.61 -6.97
N SER A 201 6.17 -43.34 -6.80
CA SER A 201 4.99 -42.90 -6.06
C SER A 201 3.69 -43.33 -6.72
N ILE A 202 2.71 -43.74 -5.91
CA ILE A 202 1.33 -44.02 -6.30
C ILE A 202 0.44 -43.00 -5.60
N GLU A 203 -0.43 -42.32 -6.33
CA GLU A 203 -1.49 -41.49 -5.74
C GLU A 203 -2.70 -42.37 -5.43
N LEU A 204 -2.92 -42.66 -4.14
CA LEU A 204 -4.02 -43.49 -3.66
C LEU A 204 -5.39 -42.90 -4.04
N SER A 205 -5.49 -41.56 -4.05
CA SER A 205 -6.67 -40.77 -4.40
C SER A 205 -6.89 -40.55 -5.91
N SER A 206 -6.09 -41.17 -6.78
CA SER A 206 -6.21 -41.02 -8.24
C SER A 206 -7.53 -41.57 -8.82
N GLY A 207 -8.20 -42.49 -8.10
CA GLY A 207 -9.34 -43.25 -8.59
C GLY A 207 -8.98 -44.38 -9.56
N ASP A 208 -7.70 -44.53 -9.94
CA ASP A 208 -7.23 -45.64 -10.75
C ASP A 208 -7.13 -46.95 -9.92
N PRO A 209 -7.32 -48.14 -10.54
CA PRO A 209 -7.18 -49.41 -9.84
C PRO A 209 -5.74 -49.71 -9.39
N ILE A 210 -5.56 -49.88 -8.09
CA ILE A 210 -4.31 -50.24 -7.42
C ILE A 210 -4.44 -51.68 -6.91
N GLN A 211 -3.43 -52.51 -7.16
CA GLN A 211 -3.32 -53.86 -6.63
C GLN A 211 -2.40 -53.86 -5.40
N VAL A 212 -2.84 -54.53 -4.34
CA VAL A 212 -2.13 -54.65 -3.06
C VAL A 212 -1.97 -56.12 -2.72
N TRP A 213 -0.80 -56.48 -2.19
CA TRP A 213 -0.45 -57.79 -1.67
C TRP A 213 -0.05 -57.66 -0.21
N VAL A 214 -0.56 -58.57 0.63
CA VAL A 214 -0.14 -58.70 2.02
C VAL A 214 0.22 -60.16 2.26
N ASP A 215 1.47 -60.42 2.62
CA ASP A 215 2.00 -61.76 2.87
C ASP A 215 2.50 -61.87 4.31
N TYR A 216 1.99 -62.85 5.05
CA TYR A 216 2.47 -63.19 6.38
C TYR A 216 3.20 -64.53 6.35
N ARG A 217 4.47 -64.55 6.72
CA ARG A 217 5.29 -65.77 6.85
C ARG A 217 6.38 -65.56 7.90
N GLY A 218 6.53 -66.53 8.81
CA GLY A 218 7.63 -66.53 9.78
C GLY A 218 7.64 -65.29 10.70
N ASN A 219 6.45 -64.87 11.14
CA ASN A 219 6.22 -63.66 11.94
C ASN A 219 6.60 -62.33 11.26
N VAL A 220 6.78 -62.31 9.93
CA VAL A 220 6.94 -61.08 9.15
C VAL A 220 5.70 -60.83 8.29
N LEU A 221 5.12 -59.63 8.42
CA LEU A 221 4.05 -59.11 7.58
C LEU A 221 4.65 -58.18 6.52
N ASN A 222 4.65 -58.64 5.26
CA ASN A 222 5.09 -57.85 4.11
C ASN A 222 3.90 -57.24 3.40
N VAL A 223 3.98 -55.96 3.07
CA VAL A 223 2.99 -55.24 2.26
C VAL A 223 3.65 -54.77 0.97
N SER A 224 3.08 -55.13 -0.18
CA SER A 224 3.47 -54.61 -1.49
C SER A 224 2.25 -53.99 -2.18
N MET A 225 2.45 -52.99 -3.02
CA MET A 225 1.39 -52.43 -3.87
C MET A 225 1.95 -52.11 -5.26
N ALA A 226 1.09 -51.99 -6.26
CA ALA A 226 1.43 -51.50 -7.61
C ALA A 226 0.17 -51.10 -8.39
N PRO A 227 0.26 -50.30 -9.47
CA PRO A 227 -0.86 -50.13 -10.40
C PRO A 227 -1.29 -51.47 -11.01
N LEU A 228 -2.59 -51.67 -11.28
CA LEU A 228 -3.15 -52.97 -11.73
C LEU A 228 -2.49 -53.62 -12.97
N LYS A 229 -1.80 -52.83 -13.81
CA LYS A 229 -1.10 -53.34 -15.01
C LYS A 229 0.31 -53.89 -14.71
N ASN A 230 0.83 -53.65 -13.52
CA ASN A 230 2.18 -54.01 -13.12
C ASN A 230 2.18 -55.39 -12.43
N GLN A 231 3.32 -56.08 -12.46
CA GLN A 231 3.50 -57.29 -11.66
C GLN A 231 3.77 -56.92 -10.20
N LYS A 232 3.63 -57.90 -9.29
CA LYS A 232 4.03 -57.74 -7.89
C LYS A 232 5.52 -57.34 -7.82
N PRO A 233 5.88 -56.23 -7.14
CA PRO A 233 7.27 -55.82 -6.97
C PRO A 233 8.15 -56.88 -6.33
N SER A 234 9.45 -56.93 -6.68
CA SER A 234 10.40 -57.82 -6.01
C SER A 234 10.72 -57.44 -4.56
N GLN A 235 10.51 -56.18 -4.19
CA GLN A 235 10.71 -55.65 -2.84
C GLN A 235 9.38 -55.16 -2.25
N PRO A 236 9.06 -55.49 -0.98
CA PRO A 236 7.89 -54.93 -0.30
C PRO A 236 8.08 -53.44 0.02
N LEU A 237 6.96 -52.73 0.18
CA LEU A 237 6.94 -51.34 0.65
C LEU A 237 7.13 -51.27 2.18
N LEU A 238 6.53 -52.21 2.92
CA LEU A 238 6.62 -52.35 4.38
C LEU A 238 6.90 -53.81 4.74
N SER A 239 7.67 -54.06 5.80
CA SER A 239 8.12 -55.39 6.24
C SER A 239 8.27 -55.45 7.77
N SER A 240 7.16 -55.69 8.47
CA SER A 240 7.12 -55.60 9.94
C SER A 240 7.14 -56.96 10.63
N SER A 241 7.84 -57.03 11.77
CA SER A 241 7.87 -58.23 12.63
C SER A 241 6.70 -58.21 13.61
N ILE A 242 5.73 -59.12 13.43
CA ILE A 242 4.47 -59.17 14.19
C ILE A 242 4.19 -60.62 14.54
N ASN A 243 3.93 -60.92 15.83
CA ASN A 243 3.45 -62.24 16.23
C ASN A 243 1.92 -62.28 16.29
N LEU A 244 1.28 -62.66 15.18
CA LEU A 244 -0.18 -62.82 15.12
C LEU A 244 -0.70 -63.90 16.09
N SER A 245 0.11 -64.86 16.53
CA SER A 245 -0.32 -65.87 17.51
C SER A 245 -0.48 -65.29 18.92
N GLU A 246 0.25 -64.22 19.25
CA GLU A 246 0.08 -63.48 20.51
C GLU A 246 -1.11 -62.52 20.45
N ILE A 247 -1.33 -61.89 19.29
CA ILE A 247 -2.45 -60.95 19.09
C ILE A 247 -3.79 -61.68 19.00
N PHE A 248 -3.83 -62.91 18.48
CA PHE A 248 -5.05 -63.70 18.31
C PHE A 248 -5.00 -65.03 19.11
N PRO A 249 -5.12 -65.00 20.45
CA PRO A 249 -4.97 -66.18 21.30
C PRO A 249 -6.00 -67.28 21.01
N ASP A 250 -7.22 -66.91 20.60
CA ASP A 250 -8.31 -67.83 20.23
C ASP A 250 -8.11 -68.52 18.86
N ARG A 251 -7.02 -68.19 18.16
CA ARG A 251 -6.62 -68.75 16.84
C ARG A 251 -7.67 -68.66 15.73
N LYS A 252 -8.62 -67.75 15.87
CA LYS A 252 -9.69 -67.43 14.91
C LYS A 252 -9.52 -65.98 14.47
N ILE A 253 -9.32 -65.77 13.17
CA ILE A 253 -9.15 -64.43 12.59
C ILE A 253 -10.24 -64.21 11.55
N PHE A 254 -11.04 -63.17 11.72
CA PHE A 254 -11.91 -62.66 10.67
C PHE A 254 -11.11 -61.72 9.77
N ILE A 255 -11.17 -61.98 8.47
CA ILE A 255 -10.48 -61.23 7.43
C ILE A 255 -11.47 -60.42 6.63
N GLY A 256 -11.14 -59.17 6.32
CA GLY A 256 -12.07 -58.27 5.65
C GLY A 256 -11.49 -56.90 5.32
N PHE A 257 -12.39 -55.97 5.03
CA PHE A 257 -12.07 -54.57 4.75
C PHE A 257 -12.92 -53.64 5.62
N SER A 258 -12.34 -52.50 5.97
CA SER A 258 -13.03 -51.36 6.58
C SER A 258 -12.83 -50.12 5.72
N GLY A 259 -13.85 -49.28 5.67
CA GLY A 259 -13.77 -47.95 5.06
C GLY A 259 -14.66 -46.97 5.83
N ALA A 260 -14.14 -45.77 6.07
CA ALA A 260 -14.90 -44.67 6.67
C ALA A 260 -14.75 -43.40 5.85
N THR A 261 -15.67 -42.46 6.05
CA THR A 261 -15.73 -41.13 5.44
C THR A 261 -16.27 -40.14 6.45
N GLY A 262 -15.80 -38.90 6.39
CA GLY A 262 -16.13 -37.84 7.36
C GLY A 262 -16.51 -36.55 6.64
N THR A 263 -15.82 -35.46 6.97
CA THR A 263 -15.83 -34.21 6.19
C THR A 263 -15.12 -34.38 4.85
N LEU A 264 -14.05 -35.19 4.83
CA LEU A 264 -13.39 -35.70 3.63
C LEU A 264 -14.19 -36.91 3.12
N ILE A 265 -14.66 -36.82 1.86
CA ILE A 265 -15.59 -37.74 1.22
C ILE A 265 -14.92 -38.41 0.01
N SER A 266 -14.73 -39.72 0.10
CA SER A 266 -14.30 -40.58 -1.00
C SER A 266 -15.34 -41.68 -1.27
N TYR A 267 -15.38 -42.17 -2.51
CA TYR A 267 -16.01 -43.44 -2.85
C TYR A 267 -14.94 -44.52 -2.83
N GLN A 268 -15.13 -45.53 -1.97
CA GLN A 268 -14.13 -46.57 -1.73
C GLN A 268 -14.61 -47.90 -2.32
N TYR A 269 -13.82 -48.46 -3.24
CA TYR A 269 -14.16 -49.68 -3.97
C TYR A 269 -13.08 -50.76 -3.82
N ILE A 270 -13.52 -52.00 -3.59
CA ILE A 270 -12.74 -53.21 -3.86
C ILE A 270 -13.31 -53.87 -5.12
N LEU A 271 -12.45 -54.12 -6.10
CA LEU A 271 -12.81 -54.67 -7.41
C LEU A 271 -12.61 -56.20 -7.46
N GLY A 272 -11.63 -56.71 -6.71
CA GLY A 272 -11.41 -58.14 -6.55
C GLY A 272 -10.53 -58.47 -5.37
N TRP A 273 -10.61 -59.70 -4.88
CA TRP A 273 -9.90 -60.17 -3.69
C TRP A 273 -9.61 -61.67 -3.81
N SER A 274 -8.38 -62.08 -3.52
CA SER A 274 -8.00 -63.49 -3.39
C SER A 274 -7.19 -63.68 -2.11
N PHE A 275 -7.49 -64.73 -1.37
CA PHE A 275 -6.84 -65.08 -0.11
C PHE A 275 -6.42 -66.55 -0.13
N SER A 276 -5.32 -66.86 0.53
CA SER A 276 -4.94 -68.22 0.90
C SER A 276 -4.28 -68.28 2.28
N GLY A 277 -4.74 -69.22 3.11
CA GLY A 277 -4.07 -69.66 4.34
C GLY A 277 -2.77 -70.44 4.13
N ASN A 278 -2.31 -70.59 2.88
CA ASN A 278 -0.96 -71.05 2.58
C ASN A 278 -0.33 -70.14 1.52
N SER A 279 0.79 -69.50 1.89
CA SER A 279 1.53 -68.56 1.04
C SER A 279 2.07 -69.16 -0.28
N VAL A 280 2.04 -70.49 -0.46
CA VAL A 280 2.45 -71.17 -1.70
C VAL A 280 1.31 -71.31 -2.73
N SER A 281 0.03 -71.18 -2.32
CA SER A 281 -1.14 -71.58 -3.14
C SER A 281 -2.00 -70.42 -3.67
N LEU A 282 -1.61 -69.14 -3.47
CA LEU A 282 -2.43 -67.99 -3.87
C LEU A 282 -2.73 -67.96 -5.39
N GLN A 283 -4.01 -67.84 -5.76
CA GLN A 283 -4.43 -67.68 -7.16
C GLN A 283 -4.37 -66.22 -7.57
N ARG A 284 -3.81 -65.92 -8.75
CA ARG A 284 -3.77 -64.56 -9.31
C ARG A 284 -5.16 -64.10 -9.72
N LEU A 285 -5.49 -62.85 -9.37
CA LEU A 285 -6.67 -62.17 -9.89
C LEU A 285 -6.57 -62.00 -11.41
N ASP A 286 -7.68 -62.20 -12.11
CA ASP A 286 -7.77 -62.03 -13.55
C ASP A 286 -8.21 -60.59 -13.85
N ALA A 287 -7.24 -59.74 -14.14
CA ALA A 287 -7.45 -58.31 -14.43
C ALA A 287 -8.45 -58.05 -15.59
N THR A 288 -8.69 -59.03 -16.48
CA THR A 288 -9.68 -58.90 -17.56
C THR A 288 -11.13 -59.10 -17.10
N LYS A 289 -11.32 -59.78 -15.97
CA LYS A 289 -12.62 -60.07 -15.35
C LYS A 289 -12.99 -59.11 -14.23
N LEU A 290 -12.07 -58.21 -13.83
CA LEU A 290 -12.35 -57.25 -12.76
C LEU A 290 -13.40 -56.21 -13.19
N PRO A 291 -14.35 -55.87 -12.31
CA PRO A 291 -15.35 -54.85 -12.58
C PRO A 291 -14.70 -53.46 -12.63
N ARG A 292 -15.23 -52.56 -13.47
CA ARG A 292 -14.67 -51.22 -13.65
C ARG A 292 -15.06 -50.27 -12.51
N VAL A 293 -14.24 -49.28 -12.21
CA VAL A 293 -14.61 -48.21 -11.26
C VAL A 293 -15.80 -47.41 -11.81
N PRO A 294 -16.87 -47.16 -11.03
CA PRO A 294 -18.02 -46.38 -11.49
C PRO A 294 -17.64 -44.94 -11.90
N PRO A 295 -18.17 -44.40 -13.02
CA PRO A 295 -17.80 -43.08 -13.50
C PRO A 295 -18.45 -41.96 -12.68
N HIS A 296 -17.69 -41.40 -11.74
CA HIS A 296 -18.09 -40.20 -10.99
C HIS A 296 -17.90 -38.94 -11.81
N LYS A 297 -18.99 -38.46 -12.42
CA LYS A 297 -18.97 -37.18 -13.15
C LYS A 297 -18.75 -36.02 -12.19
N CYS A 298 -17.69 -35.25 -12.42
CA CYS A 298 -17.46 -33.98 -11.75
C CYS A 298 -18.63 -33.03 -12.07
N ARG A 299 -19.60 -32.94 -11.15
CA ARG A 299 -20.69 -31.95 -11.24
C ARG A 299 -20.10 -30.59 -10.91
N THR A 300 -19.80 -29.83 -11.95
CA THR A 300 -19.70 -28.38 -11.85
C THR A 300 -21.08 -27.82 -11.50
N GLU A 301 -21.36 -27.74 -10.20
CA GLU A 301 -22.46 -26.95 -9.65
C GLU A 301 -22.36 -25.54 -10.27
N ARG A 302 -23.29 -25.21 -11.16
CA ARG A 302 -23.39 -23.84 -11.68
C ARG A 302 -23.69 -22.93 -10.49
N PRO A 303 -22.92 -21.85 -10.24
CA PRO A 303 -23.18 -20.98 -9.10
C PRO A 303 -24.64 -20.51 -9.15
N SER A 304 -25.29 -20.48 -7.99
CA SER A 304 -26.71 -20.16 -7.92
C SER A 304 -26.96 -18.80 -8.60
N LYS A 305 -28.11 -18.63 -9.26
CA LYS A 305 -28.45 -17.35 -9.91
C LYS A 305 -28.40 -16.18 -8.91
N LEU A 306 -28.63 -16.46 -7.62
CA LEU A 306 -28.50 -15.53 -6.52
C LEU A 306 -27.04 -15.08 -6.28
N LEU A 307 -26.08 -16.02 -6.29
CA LEU A 307 -24.65 -15.72 -6.18
C LEU A 307 -24.15 -14.89 -7.37
N ILE A 308 -24.57 -15.24 -8.60
CA ILE A 308 -24.23 -14.46 -9.80
C ILE A 308 -24.77 -13.03 -9.68
N PHE A 309 -26.03 -12.87 -9.26
CA PHE A 309 -26.64 -11.56 -9.02
C PHE A 309 -25.91 -10.75 -7.93
N LEU A 310 -25.51 -11.40 -6.84
CA LEU A 310 -24.76 -10.76 -5.74
C LEU A 310 -23.38 -10.28 -6.19
N PHE A 311 -22.65 -11.07 -6.99
CA PHE A 311 -21.36 -10.64 -7.55
C PHE A 311 -21.51 -9.48 -8.55
N ILE A 312 -22.55 -9.49 -9.38
CA ILE A 312 -22.85 -8.37 -10.29
C ILE A 312 -23.18 -7.10 -9.47
N LEU A 313 -24.01 -7.21 -8.44
CA LEU A 313 -24.36 -6.09 -7.56
C LEU A 313 -23.12 -5.52 -6.85
N LEU A 314 -22.24 -6.39 -6.32
CA LEU A 314 -20.99 -5.97 -5.70
C LEU A 314 -20.06 -5.27 -6.70
N ALA A 315 -19.92 -5.80 -7.91
CA ALA A 315 -19.11 -5.17 -8.97
C ALA A 315 -19.66 -3.79 -9.37
N VAL A 316 -20.98 -3.62 -9.45
CA VAL A 316 -21.63 -2.33 -9.70
C VAL A 316 -21.38 -1.35 -8.54
N ILE A 317 -21.49 -1.78 -7.28
CA ILE A 317 -21.20 -0.94 -6.11
C ILE A 317 -19.73 -0.48 -6.12
N VAL A 318 -18.79 -1.40 -6.35
CA VAL A 318 -17.35 -1.07 -6.45
C VAL A 318 -17.09 -0.11 -7.60
N PHE A 319 -17.71 -0.30 -8.77
CA PHE A 319 -17.60 0.62 -9.90
C PHE A 319 -18.14 2.02 -9.56
N VAL A 320 -19.31 2.12 -8.92
CA VAL A 320 -19.88 3.40 -8.47
C VAL A 320 -18.96 4.08 -7.45
N VAL A 321 -18.39 3.34 -6.49
CA VAL A 321 -17.43 3.89 -5.52
C VAL A 321 -16.15 4.37 -6.22
N LEU A 322 -15.61 3.63 -7.19
CA LEU A 322 -14.44 4.04 -7.96
C LEU A 322 -14.71 5.27 -8.83
N VAL A 323 -15.88 5.35 -9.48
CA VAL A 323 -16.30 6.53 -10.26
C VAL A 323 -16.55 7.73 -9.34
N ALA A 324 -17.21 7.55 -8.20
CA ALA A 324 -17.43 8.61 -7.21
C ALA A 324 -16.09 9.08 -6.62
N ALA A 325 -15.17 8.18 -6.32
CA ALA A 325 -13.81 8.51 -5.88
C ALA A 325 -13.02 9.23 -7.00
N PHE A 326 -13.13 8.80 -8.26
CA PHE A 326 -12.51 9.47 -9.40
C PHE A 326 -13.07 10.88 -9.60
N VAL A 327 -14.39 11.07 -9.56
CA VAL A 327 -15.06 12.38 -9.68
C VAL A 327 -14.74 13.27 -8.48
N TYR A 328 -14.75 12.74 -7.25
CA TYR A 328 -14.31 13.46 -6.05
C TYR A 328 -12.85 13.89 -6.17
N ARG A 329 -11.97 13.00 -6.64
CA ARG A 329 -10.55 13.32 -6.90
C ARG A 329 -10.45 14.41 -7.97
N ARG A 330 -11.14 14.28 -9.10
CA ARG A 330 -11.19 15.29 -10.17
C ARG A 330 -11.72 16.64 -9.68
N ARG A 331 -12.75 16.68 -8.83
CA ARG A 331 -13.27 17.93 -8.22
C ARG A 331 -12.32 18.52 -7.17
N LYS A 332 -11.71 17.69 -6.32
CA LYS A 332 -10.73 18.09 -5.29
C LYS A 332 -9.39 18.58 -5.87
N TYR A 333 -9.10 18.23 -7.12
CA TYR A 333 -7.99 18.75 -7.91
C TYR A 333 -8.48 19.51 -9.16
N ALA A 334 -9.72 20.00 -9.17
CA ALA A 334 -10.22 20.80 -10.28
C ALA A 334 -9.49 22.14 -10.29
N GLU A 335 -8.80 22.43 -11.38
CA GLU A 335 -8.17 23.71 -11.60
C GLU A 335 -9.26 24.69 -12.01
N VAL A 336 -9.68 25.53 -11.05
CA VAL A 336 -10.56 26.67 -11.35
C VAL A 336 -9.74 27.63 -12.21
N ARG A 337 -10.13 27.71 -13.49
CA ARG A 337 -9.79 28.80 -14.41
C ARG A 337 -10.91 29.81 -14.35
N GLU A 338 -10.57 31.08 -14.18
CA GLU A 338 -11.52 32.20 -14.26
C GLU A 338 -11.33 32.95 -15.59
N GLU A 339 -12.36 33.67 -16.04
CA GLU A 339 -12.43 34.22 -17.41
C GLU A 339 -11.29 35.23 -17.70
N TRP A 340 -10.79 35.93 -16.68
CA TRP A 340 -9.65 36.84 -16.78
C TRP A 340 -8.31 36.15 -17.11
N GLU A 341 -8.22 34.81 -17.00
CA GLU A 341 -7.00 34.06 -17.28
C GLU A 341 -6.69 33.94 -18.78
N GLU A 342 -7.68 34.15 -19.67
CA GLU A 342 -7.47 34.13 -21.13
C GLU A 342 -7.00 35.49 -21.69
N GLU A 343 -7.17 36.58 -20.94
CA GLU A 343 -7.02 37.94 -21.48
C GLU A 343 -5.68 38.63 -21.09
N TYR A 344 -5.15 38.41 -19.87
CA TYR A 344 -4.00 39.21 -19.35
C TYR A 344 -2.92 38.45 -18.55
N GLY A 345 -2.90 37.11 -18.53
CA GLY A 345 -2.06 36.34 -17.59
C GLY A 345 -0.65 35.91 -18.08
N PRO A 346 0.42 36.03 -17.26
CA PRO A 346 1.67 35.27 -17.46
C PRO A 346 1.45 33.77 -17.18
N HIS A 347 2.42 32.91 -17.54
CA HIS A 347 2.17 31.46 -17.67
C HIS A 347 1.71 30.80 -16.37
N ARG A 348 0.53 30.15 -16.38
CA ARG A 348 0.01 29.42 -15.21
C ARG A 348 0.80 28.14 -14.95
N PHE A 349 1.50 28.08 -13.83
CA PHE A 349 2.23 26.90 -13.38
C PHE A 349 1.31 25.92 -12.64
N SER A 350 1.52 24.61 -12.86
CA SER A 350 0.89 23.59 -12.02
C SER A 350 1.53 23.58 -10.62
N TYR A 351 0.74 23.38 -9.57
CA TYR A 351 1.27 23.24 -8.20
C TYR A 351 2.30 22.11 -8.11
N LYS A 352 2.09 21.01 -8.85
CA LYS A 352 3.04 19.88 -8.89
C LYS A 352 4.41 20.32 -9.41
N THR A 353 4.42 21.21 -10.41
CA THR A 353 5.67 21.78 -10.96
C THR A 353 6.38 22.61 -9.89
N LEU A 354 5.67 23.51 -9.21
CA LEU A 354 6.26 24.37 -8.17
C LEU A 354 6.72 23.57 -6.95
N TYR A 355 5.90 22.63 -6.46
CA TYR A 355 6.25 21.73 -5.36
C TYR A 355 7.52 20.93 -5.68
N ASN A 356 7.66 20.39 -6.90
CA ASN A 356 8.87 19.69 -7.29
C ASN A 356 10.07 20.65 -7.40
N ALA A 357 9.88 21.85 -7.96
CA ALA A 357 10.93 22.85 -8.14
C ALA A 357 11.50 23.36 -6.81
N THR A 358 10.66 23.51 -5.77
CA THR A 358 11.01 23.97 -4.42
C THR A 358 11.30 22.82 -3.43
N LYS A 359 11.53 21.59 -3.94
CA LYS A 359 11.76 20.36 -3.14
C LYS A 359 10.69 20.10 -2.05
N GLY A 360 9.45 20.50 -2.32
CA GLY A 360 8.31 20.40 -1.40
C GLY A 360 8.10 21.61 -0.51
N PHE A 361 8.61 22.78 -0.89
CA PHE A 361 8.67 24.00 -0.06
C PHE A 361 9.49 23.78 1.22
N HIS A 362 10.66 23.15 1.06
CA HIS A 362 11.57 22.82 2.16
C HIS A 362 12.21 24.08 2.77
N GLU A 363 12.52 24.05 4.07
CA GLU A 363 13.11 25.21 4.77
C GLU A 363 14.49 25.60 4.22
N ASP A 364 15.29 24.64 3.74
CA ASP A 364 16.59 24.91 3.07
C ASP A 364 16.46 25.77 1.80
N GLU A 365 15.28 25.81 1.18
CA GLU A 365 15.00 26.64 0.01
C GLU A 365 14.28 27.95 0.38
N LEU A 366 14.02 28.23 1.67
CA LEU A 366 13.37 29.47 2.11
C LEU A 366 14.33 30.66 1.96
N LEU A 367 13.97 31.62 1.11
CA LEU A 367 14.72 32.85 0.87
C LEU A 367 14.33 33.98 1.83
N GLY A 368 13.10 33.95 2.34
CA GLY A 368 12.59 34.96 3.27
C GLY A 368 11.13 34.75 3.64
N LYS A 369 10.72 35.35 4.76
CA LYS A 369 9.36 35.30 5.30
C LYS A 369 8.97 36.67 5.84
N GLY A 370 7.80 37.17 5.46
CA GLY A 370 7.30 38.49 5.85
C GLY A 370 5.78 38.57 5.82
N GLY A 371 5.23 39.79 6.01
CA GLY A 371 3.77 40.00 6.04
C GLY A 371 3.02 39.66 4.74
N PHE A 372 3.75 39.58 3.62
CA PHE A 372 3.24 39.22 2.29
C PHE A 372 3.44 37.74 1.95
N GLY A 373 4.02 36.94 2.86
CA GLY A 373 4.14 35.49 2.72
C GLY A 373 5.56 34.94 2.85
N GLU A 374 5.74 33.75 2.29
CA GLU A 374 6.99 32.96 2.31
C GLU A 374 7.54 32.87 0.89
N VAL A 375 8.81 33.20 0.68
CA VAL A 375 9.46 33.15 -0.63
C VAL A 375 10.45 32.00 -0.66
N TYR A 376 10.26 31.07 -1.59
CA TYR A 376 11.11 29.89 -1.76
C TYR A 376 11.92 29.98 -3.04
N LYS A 377 13.15 29.49 -3.01
CA LYS A 377 13.93 29.18 -4.20
C LYS A 377 13.37 27.91 -4.86
N GLY A 378 13.41 27.88 -6.17
CA GLY A 378 13.13 26.68 -6.94
C GLY A 378 14.01 26.57 -8.18
N THR A 379 14.08 25.38 -8.76
CA THR A 379 14.73 25.16 -10.06
C THR A 379 13.76 24.49 -11.02
N LEU A 380 13.48 25.15 -12.15
CA LEU A 380 12.68 24.60 -13.24
C LEU A 380 13.58 23.95 -14.30
N PRO A 381 13.21 22.79 -14.87
CA PRO A 381 14.04 22.10 -15.87
C PRO A 381 14.38 22.92 -17.13
N CYS A 382 13.56 23.91 -17.48
CA CYS A 382 13.72 24.70 -18.72
C CYS A 382 13.90 26.21 -18.47
N ASN A 383 13.53 26.73 -17.29
CA ASN A 383 13.51 28.17 -17.00
C ASN A 383 14.59 28.58 -15.97
N GLY A 384 15.46 27.66 -15.54
CA GLY A 384 16.52 27.96 -14.58
C GLY A 384 16.01 28.14 -13.14
N GLN A 385 16.67 29.02 -12.39
CA GLN A 385 16.33 29.30 -10.99
C GLN A 385 15.17 30.31 -10.90
N ILE A 386 14.20 30.01 -10.03
CA ILE A 386 13.01 30.82 -9.80
C ILE A 386 12.85 31.17 -8.31
N ALA A 387 12.14 32.26 -8.04
CA ALA A 387 11.59 32.59 -6.74
C ALA A 387 10.07 32.33 -6.74
N VAL A 388 9.57 31.60 -5.75
CA VAL A 388 8.16 31.24 -5.59
C VAL A 388 7.64 31.89 -4.29
N LYS A 389 6.91 33.00 -4.42
CA LYS A 389 6.25 33.71 -3.32
C LYS A 389 4.89 33.07 -3.04
N ARG A 390 4.76 32.38 -1.91
CA ARG A 390 3.52 31.83 -1.37
C ARG A 390 2.87 32.88 -0.48
N VAL A 391 1.76 33.46 -0.93
CA VAL A 391 1.10 34.60 -0.26
C VAL A 391 0.42 34.15 1.04
N SER A 392 0.64 34.86 2.14
CA SER A 392 0.05 34.57 3.45
C SER A 392 -1.40 35.04 3.60
N HIS A 393 -2.15 34.37 4.47
CA HIS A 393 -3.61 34.51 4.54
C HIS A 393 -4.11 35.69 5.39
N ASN A 394 -4.69 36.68 4.72
CA ASN A 394 -6.06 37.13 4.98
C ASN A 394 -6.79 37.05 3.64
N ALA A 395 -7.93 36.36 3.58
CA ALA A 395 -8.47 35.83 2.31
C ALA A 395 -8.68 36.91 1.23
N ASP A 396 -9.30 38.04 1.59
CA ASP A 396 -9.61 39.11 0.63
C ASP A 396 -8.39 39.96 0.27
N GLU A 397 -7.51 40.24 1.24
CA GLU A 397 -6.37 41.13 1.01
C GLU A 397 -5.24 40.43 0.24
N GLY A 398 -4.95 39.17 0.57
CA GLY A 398 -4.01 38.35 -0.20
C GLY A 398 -4.48 38.12 -1.64
N MET A 399 -5.80 38.04 -1.88
CA MET A 399 -6.35 37.98 -3.23
C MET A 399 -6.15 39.28 -4.00
N LYS A 400 -6.47 40.43 -3.38
CA LYS A 400 -6.26 41.75 -4.00
C LYS A 400 -4.81 41.98 -4.38
N GLN A 401 -3.88 41.54 -3.53
CA GLN A 401 -2.43 41.66 -3.78
C GLN A 401 -1.97 40.75 -4.91
N PHE A 402 -2.42 39.49 -4.91
CA PHE A 402 -2.11 38.53 -5.96
C PHE A 402 -2.60 38.99 -7.35
N VAL A 403 -3.84 39.50 -7.43
CA VAL A 403 -4.39 40.05 -8.68
C VAL A 403 -3.68 41.36 -9.07
N ALA A 404 -3.40 42.25 -8.11
CA ALA A 404 -2.65 43.49 -8.38
C ALA A 404 -1.27 43.22 -9.00
N GLU A 405 -0.51 42.28 -8.41
CA GLU A 405 0.81 41.90 -8.89
C GLU A 405 0.73 41.25 -10.29
N ILE A 406 -0.21 40.34 -10.54
CA ILE A 406 -0.39 39.71 -11.87
C ILE A 406 -0.74 40.72 -12.96
N VAL A 407 -1.78 41.54 -12.76
CA VAL A 407 -2.28 42.42 -13.83
C VAL A 407 -1.31 43.58 -14.07
N SER A 408 -0.74 44.16 -13.00
CA SER A 408 0.27 45.23 -13.15
C SER A 408 1.52 44.72 -13.90
N MET A 409 1.99 43.51 -13.57
CA MET A 409 3.22 42.96 -14.15
C MET A 409 3.05 42.38 -15.56
N GLY A 410 1.84 41.99 -15.96
CA GLY A 410 1.58 41.42 -17.30
C GLY A 410 2.03 42.33 -18.45
N ASN A 411 1.95 43.65 -18.25
CA ASN A 411 2.28 44.67 -19.25
C ASN A 411 3.61 45.40 -19.01
N LEU A 412 4.31 45.18 -17.89
CA LEU A 412 5.57 45.86 -17.56
C LEU A 412 6.79 45.05 -18.03
N LYS A 413 7.59 45.64 -18.93
CA LYS A 413 8.82 45.02 -19.46
C LYS A 413 9.98 46.02 -19.42
N HIS A 414 10.74 45.98 -18.33
CA HIS A 414 11.89 46.86 -18.13
C HIS A 414 13.05 46.12 -17.44
N LYS A 415 14.29 46.46 -17.80
CA LYS A 415 15.51 45.80 -17.29
C LYS A 415 15.66 45.90 -15.76
N ASN A 416 15.14 46.97 -15.16
CA ASN A 416 15.18 47.25 -13.72
C ASN A 416 13.87 46.90 -13.00
N ILE A 417 13.08 45.98 -13.54
CA ILE A 417 11.91 45.38 -12.90
C ILE A 417 12.14 43.87 -12.82
N VAL A 418 11.75 43.24 -11.70
CA VAL A 418 11.88 41.79 -11.50
C VAL A 418 10.88 41.04 -12.39
N PRO A 419 11.29 40.21 -13.35
CA PRO A 419 10.34 39.56 -14.26
C PRO A 419 9.42 38.57 -13.54
N LEU A 420 8.10 38.78 -13.65
CA LEU A 420 7.08 37.81 -13.26
C LEU A 420 6.95 36.77 -14.38
N LEU A 421 7.33 35.52 -14.09
CA LEU A 421 7.29 34.41 -15.02
C LEU A 421 5.91 33.74 -15.09
N GLY A 422 5.14 33.83 -14.01
CA GLY A 422 3.83 33.19 -13.92
C GLY A 422 3.26 33.12 -12.51
N TYR A 423 2.21 32.33 -12.35
CA TYR A 423 1.49 32.16 -11.09
C TYR A 423 0.90 30.75 -10.95
N CYS A 424 0.47 30.39 -9.73
CA CYS A 424 -0.33 29.19 -9.45
C CYS A 424 -1.39 29.50 -8.38
N ARG A 425 -2.62 29.06 -8.61
CA ARG A 425 -3.77 29.18 -7.70
C ARG A 425 -4.32 27.80 -7.38
N ARG A 426 -4.41 27.43 -6.10
CA ARG A 426 -4.90 26.11 -5.67
C ARG A 426 -5.52 26.16 -4.28
N LYS A 427 -6.83 25.86 -4.17
CA LYS A 427 -7.53 25.68 -2.87
C LYS A 427 -7.37 26.84 -1.88
N GLY A 428 -7.31 28.08 -2.36
CA GLY A 428 -7.05 29.26 -1.53
C GLY A 428 -5.57 29.57 -1.28
N GLU A 429 -4.65 28.68 -1.66
CA GLU A 429 -3.22 28.98 -1.75
C GLU A 429 -2.92 29.73 -3.07
N LEU A 430 -2.12 30.79 -2.97
CA LEU A 430 -1.74 31.68 -4.06
C LEU A 430 -0.21 31.74 -4.13
N PHE A 431 0.33 31.49 -5.33
CA PHE A 431 1.77 31.46 -5.58
C PHE A 431 2.13 32.34 -6.77
N LEU A 432 3.08 33.24 -6.59
CA LEU A 432 3.68 34.04 -7.66
C LEU A 432 5.06 33.50 -7.99
N VAL A 433 5.42 33.46 -9.27
CA VAL A 433 6.64 32.83 -9.78
C VAL A 433 7.43 33.87 -10.55
N SER A 434 8.58 34.26 -10.03
CA SER A 434 9.45 35.28 -10.61
C SER A 434 10.86 34.73 -10.87
N GLU A 435 11.65 35.45 -11.65
CA GLU A 435 13.07 35.13 -11.84
C GLU A 435 13.84 35.22 -10.50
N TYR A 436 14.73 34.26 -10.24
CA TYR A 436 15.52 34.25 -9.00
C TYR A 436 16.63 35.31 -9.03
N MET A 437 16.67 36.15 -8.00
CA MET A 437 17.66 37.23 -7.85
C MET A 437 18.76 36.78 -6.88
N PRO A 438 19.95 36.38 -7.37
CA PRO A 438 20.91 35.60 -6.59
C PRO A 438 21.57 36.36 -5.45
N ASN A 439 21.61 37.69 -5.53
CA ASN A 439 22.21 38.53 -4.49
C ASN A 439 21.20 38.98 -3.40
N GLY A 440 19.92 38.64 -3.54
CA GLY A 440 18.88 39.00 -2.57
C GLY A 440 18.43 40.47 -2.68
N SER A 441 17.92 41.03 -1.58
CA SER A 441 17.43 42.41 -1.50
C SER A 441 18.52 43.40 -1.07
N LEU A 442 18.36 44.68 -1.44
CA LEU A 442 19.32 45.75 -1.14
C LEU A 442 19.45 46.03 0.36
N ASP A 443 18.36 45.91 1.12
CA ASP A 443 18.36 46.17 2.57
C ASP A 443 19.31 45.26 3.36
N GLN A 444 19.59 44.05 2.87
CA GLN A 444 20.60 43.14 3.39
C GLN A 444 22.04 43.69 3.30
N TYR A 445 22.32 44.65 2.41
CA TYR A 445 23.62 45.31 2.26
C TYR A 445 23.66 46.70 2.92
N LEU A 446 22.53 47.17 3.45
CA LEU A 446 22.39 48.44 4.16
C LEU A 446 22.28 48.27 5.67
N PHE A 447 21.56 47.25 6.17
CA PHE A 447 21.23 47.14 7.60
C PHE A 447 21.81 45.91 8.30
N HIS A 448 22.25 44.91 7.56
CA HIS A 448 22.79 43.67 8.12
C HIS A 448 24.31 43.65 7.98
N ASP A 449 25.01 43.26 9.04
CA ASP A 449 26.48 43.17 9.05
C ASP A 449 27.00 41.87 8.40
N ASP A 450 26.09 40.94 8.05
CA ASP A 450 26.37 39.66 7.41
C ASP A 450 26.94 39.81 5.98
N LYS A 451 26.74 40.98 5.35
CA LYS A 451 27.20 41.29 3.99
C LYS A 451 28.06 42.55 3.97
N PRO A 452 29.11 42.61 3.11
CA PRO A 452 29.95 43.79 3.02
C PRO A 452 29.13 44.99 2.50
N PRO A 453 29.22 46.18 3.14
CA PRO A 453 28.45 47.35 2.74
C PRO A 453 28.87 47.85 1.35
N PHE A 454 27.89 48.18 0.51
CA PHE A 454 28.19 48.68 -0.84
C PHE A 454 28.92 50.01 -0.85
N SER A 455 29.83 50.14 -1.81
CA SER A 455 30.47 51.41 -2.18
C SER A 455 29.46 52.43 -2.72
N TRP A 456 29.80 53.71 -2.63
CA TRP A 456 28.95 54.78 -3.15
C TRP A 456 28.58 54.57 -4.61
N ARG A 457 29.56 54.29 -5.48
CA ARG A 457 29.33 53.99 -6.91
C ARG A 457 28.30 52.88 -7.15
N ARG A 458 28.29 51.82 -6.34
CA ARG A 458 27.29 50.73 -6.46
C ARG A 458 25.92 51.18 -5.99
N ARG A 459 25.83 51.91 -4.86
CA ARG A 459 24.57 52.48 -4.36
C ARG A 459 23.96 53.47 -5.37
N PHE A 460 24.78 54.33 -5.97
CA PHE A 460 24.34 55.31 -6.96
C PHE A 460 23.86 54.66 -8.27
N ALA A 461 24.52 53.59 -8.73
CA ALA A 461 24.04 52.79 -9.86
C ALA A 461 22.64 52.20 -9.59
N ILE A 462 22.44 51.59 -8.42
CA ILE A 462 21.14 51.00 -8.01
C ILE A 462 20.06 52.09 -7.87
N ILE A 463 20.42 53.28 -7.39
CA ILE A 463 19.52 54.45 -7.37
C ILE A 463 19.04 54.81 -8.78
N LYS A 464 19.96 54.87 -9.77
CA LYS A 464 19.62 55.17 -11.18
C LYS A 464 18.77 54.07 -11.82
N ASP A 465 19.07 52.81 -11.52
CA ASP A 465 18.29 51.65 -11.97
C ASP A 465 16.82 51.75 -11.53
N ILE A 466 16.57 52.07 -10.24
CA ILE A 466 15.21 52.17 -9.70
C ILE A 466 14.51 53.46 -10.15
N ALA A 467 15.24 54.56 -10.33
CA ALA A 467 14.69 55.76 -10.96
C ALA A 467 14.21 55.46 -12.40
N SER A 468 15.00 54.71 -13.17
CA SER A 468 14.64 54.27 -14.53
C SER A 468 13.41 53.37 -14.54
N ALA A 469 13.27 52.47 -13.56
CA ALA A 469 12.09 51.60 -13.42
C ALA A 469 10.81 52.41 -13.17
N LEU A 470 10.83 53.34 -12.22
CA LEU A 470 9.67 54.17 -11.87
C LEU A 470 9.34 55.17 -12.98
N SER A 471 10.34 55.78 -13.63
CA SER A 471 10.10 56.61 -14.81
C SER A 471 9.39 55.83 -15.91
N TYR A 472 9.83 54.60 -16.20
CA TYR A 472 9.14 53.72 -17.15
C TYR A 472 7.69 53.43 -16.71
N MET A 473 7.44 53.11 -15.44
CA MET A 473 6.07 52.86 -14.94
C MET A 473 5.16 54.09 -15.01
N HIS A 474 5.71 55.29 -14.85
CA HIS A 474 4.95 56.55 -14.83
C HIS A 474 4.71 57.16 -16.20
N THR A 475 5.61 56.98 -17.18
CA THR A 475 5.51 57.64 -18.50
C THR A 475 5.78 56.73 -19.71
N GLY A 476 6.46 55.58 -19.53
CA GLY A 476 6.88 54.69 -20.62
C GLY A 476 6.06 53.40 -20.79
N ALA A 477 5.22 53.06 -19.81
CA ALA A 477 4.34 51.90 -19.86
C ALA A 477 3.05 52.19 -20.67
N PRO A 478 2.37 51.18 -21.25
CA PRO A 478 1.13 51.39 -22.02
C PRO A 478 -0.01 52.02 -21.21
N GLN A 479 0.04 51.85 -19.89
CA GLN A 479 -0.86 52.44 -18.91
C GLN A 479 -0.01 52.81 -17.69
N VAL A 480 -0.29 53.95 -17.06
CA VAL A 480 0.47 54.44 -15.90
C VAL A 480 0.26 53.48 -14.72
N VAL A 481 1.35 52.96 -14.15
CA VAL A 481 1.31 52.07 -12.97
C VAL A 481 1.95 52.76 -11.76
N LEU A 482 1.24 52.75 -10.64
CA LEU A 482 1.74 53.22 -9.34
C LEU A 482 2.25 52.02 -8.53
N HIS A 483 3.45 52.09 -7.98
CA HIS A 483 4.08 50.99 -7.22
C HIS A 483 3.61 50.93 -5.76
N ARG A 484 3.52 52.10 -5.10
CA ARG A 484 3.00 52.33 -3.74
C ARG A 484 3.78 51.72 -2.56
N ASP A 485 4.78 50.87 -2.81
CA ASP A 485 5.67 50.32 -1.76
C ASP A 485 7.16 50.33 -2.17
N VAL A 486 7.67 51.48 -2.62
CA VAL A 486 9.10 51.64 -3.00
C VAL A 486 9.98 51.77 -1.74
N LYS A 487 10.89 50.81 -1.52
CA LYS A 487 11.81 50.72 -0.36
C LYS A 487 12.96 49.74 -0.63
N ALA A 488 14.06 49.81 0.12
CA ALA A 488 15.23 48.95 -0.13
C ALA A 488 14.96 47.43 -0.01
N SER A 489 13.98 46.97 0.79
CA SER A 489 13.64 45.55 0.86
C SER A 489 12.95 45.01 -0.40
N ASN A 490 12.36 45.90 -1.21
CA ASN A 490 11.65 45.57 -2.45
C ASN A 490 12.55 45.80 -3.69
N VAL A 491 13.81 46.18 -3.48
CA VAL A 491 14.84 46.28 -4.52
C VAL A 491 15.68 45.02 -4.49
N MET A 492 15.48 44.15 -5.47
CA MET A 492 16.24 42.92 -5.65
C MET A 492 17.49 43.16 -6.50
N LEU A 493 18.48 42.28 -6.35
CA LEU A 493 19.79 42.38 -7.00
C LEU A 493 20.06 41.15 -7.87
N ASP A 494 20.26 41.39 -9.18
CA ASP A 494 20.65 40.36 -10.14
C ASP A 494 22.12 39.92 -9.96
N ALA A 495 22.62 39.02 -10.81
CA ALA A 495 23.97 38.45 -10.69
C ALA A 495 25.07 39.52 -10.74
N GLU A 496 24.89 40.56 -11.55
CA GLU A 496 25.79 41.69 -11.71
C GLU A 496 25.59 42.78 -10.63
N PHE A 497 24.62 42.60 -9.73
CA PHE A 497 24.11 43.54 -8.73
C PHE A 497 23.57 44.87 -9.33
N ASN A 498 22.81 44.79 -10.42
CA ASN A 498 21.95 45.88 -10.86
C ASN A 498 20.66 45.89 -10.01
N GLY A 499 20.06 47.07 -9.83
CA GLY A 499 18.80 47.22 -9.11
C GLY A 499 17.61 46.75 -9.93
N ARG A 500 16.74 45.93 -9.33
CA ARG A 500 15.45 45.53 -9.92
C ARG A 500 14.32 45.70 -8.92
N LEU A 501 13.33 46.53 -9.26
CA LEU A 501 12.14 46.75 -8.45
C LEU A 501 11.22 45.52 -8.50
N GLY A 502 10.75 45.05 -7.34
CA GLY A 502 9.85 43.92 -7.18
C GLY A 502 8.81 44.17 -6.09
N ASP A 503 7.94 43.17 -5.86
CA ASP A 503 6.77 43.21 -4.98
C ASP A 503 5.71 44.24 -5.40
N PHE A 504 4.98 43.88 -6.45
CA PHE A 504 3.89 44.69 -7.02
C PHE A 504 2.53 44.39 -6.37
N GLY A 505 2.50 43.71 -5.21
CA GLY A 505 1.26 43.35 -4.51
C GLY A 505 0.39 44.56 -4.12
N MET A 506 0.96 45.77 -4.09
CA MET A 506 0.23 47.00 -3.78
C MET A 506 -0.05 47.88 -5.00
N ALA A 507 0.45 47.48 -6.16
CA ALA A 507 0.42 48.27 -7.37
C ALA A 507 -1.02 48.45 -7.92
N ARG A 508 -1.23 49.55 -8.63
CA ARG A 508 -2.49 49.86 -9.31
C ARG A 508 -2.21 50.61 -10.61
N PHE A 509 -3.06 50.42 -11.60
CA PHE A 509 -3.14 51.38 -12.69
C PHE A 509 -3.66 52.71 -12.18
N HIS A 510 -3.25 53.77 -12.85
CA HIS A 510 -3.87 55.07 -12.69
C HIS A 510 -5.36 54.97 -13.05
N ASP A 511 -5.69 54.37 -14.20
CA ASP A 511 -7.00 54.57 -14.84
C ASP A 511 -8.19 53.74 -14.33
N ASP A 512 -8.04 52.97 -13.25
CA ASP A 512 -9.12 52.23 -12.56
C ASP A 512 -10.08 53.16 -11.76
N TRP A 513 -10.31 54.39 -12.26
CA TRP A 513 -10.92 55.52 -11.53
C TRP A 513 -12.41 55.38 -11.21
N ALA A 514 -13.12 54.43 -11.83
CA ALA A 514 -14.58 54.51 -11.95
C ALA A 514 -15.36 54.32 -10.62
N ASP A 515 -14.87 53.52 -9.66
CA ASP A 515 -15.78 52.91 -8.68
C ASP A 515 -15.28 52.75 -7.23
N THR A 516 -14.29 53.53 -6.79
CA THR A 516 -13.89 53.54 -5.36
C THR A 516 -13.66 54.93 -4.78
N ALA A 517 -14.58 55.35 -3.90
CA ALA A 517 -14.27 56.33 -2.87
C ALA A 517 -13.28 55.72 -1.86
N THR A 518 -12.32 56.52 -1.39
CA THR A 518 -11.30 56.11 -0.40
C THR A 518 -10.55 54.81 -0.72
N THR A 519 -9.56 54.85 -1.62
CA THR A 519 -8.46 53.89 -1.55
C THR A 519 -7.79 54.01 -0.18
N ALA A 520 -7.80 52.94 0.61
CA ALA A 520 -7.14 52.93 1.91
C ALA A 520 -5.67 53.38 1.81
N ALA A 521 -5.17 54.05 2.85
CA ALA A 521 -3.77 54.41 2.95
C ALA A 521 -2.92 53.16 3.20
N VAL A 522 -2.55 52.48 2.11
CA VAL A 522 -1.66 51.32 2.12
C VAL A 522 -0.27 51.77 1.67
N GLY A 523 0.75 51.52 2.50
CA GLY A 523 2.16 51.83 2.27
C GLY A 523 3.00 51.49 3.50
N THR A 524 4.33 51.41 3.34
CA THR A 524 5.22 51.25 4.49
C THR A 524 5.39 52.59 5.23
N ILE A 525 5.20 52.60 6.55
CA ILE A 525 5.37 53.80 7.39
C ILE A 525 6.79 54.35 7.21
N GLY A 526 6.89 55.66 6.93
CA GLY A 526 8.15 56.33 6.58
C GLY A 526 8.36 56.57 5.08
N TYR A 527 7.73 55.76 4.24
CA TYR A 527 7.74 55.90 2.77
C TYR A 527 6.41 56.46 2.23
N MET A 528 5.31 56.35 3.00
CA MET A 528 4.04 56.98 2.64
C MET A 528 4.14 58.50 2.60
N ALA A 529 3.64 59.08 1.51
CA ALA A 529 3.47 60.52 1.35
C ALA A 529 2.40 61.06 2.32
N PRO A 530 2.57 62.28 2.88
CA PRO A 530 1.67 62.81 3.90
C PRO A 530 0.23 62.99 3.41
N GLU A 531 0.05 63.37 2.14
CA GLU A 531 -1.27 63.57 1.54
C GLU A 531 -2.05 62.27 1.34
N LEU A 532 -1.45 61.08 1.46
CA LEU A 532 -2.17 59.81 1.39
C LEU A 532 -3.20 59.64 2.53
N SER A 533 -3.15 60.51 3.55
CA SER A 533 -4.15 60.60 4.63
C SER A 533 -5.42 61.38 4.25
N THR A 534 -5.37 62.22 3.21
CA THR A 534 -6.42 63.19 2.84
C THR A 534 -6.77 63.19 1.34
N VAL A 535 -5.89 62.66 0.49
CA VAL A 535 -5.91 62.67 -0.97
C VAL A 535 -5.58 61.25 -1.48
N ARG A 536 -5.96 60.95 -2.73
CA ARG A 536 -5.71 59.66 -3.39
C ARG A 536 -4.23 59.48 -3.76
N ALA A 537 -3.80 58.23 -3.91
CA ALA A 537 -2.48 57.89 -4.46
C ALA A 537 -2.30 58.42 -5.90
N SER A 538 -1.08 58.84 -6.22
CA SER A 538 -0.69 59.43 -7.52
C SER A 538 0.79 59.13 -7.84
N THR A 539 1.27 59.50 -9.03
CA THR A 539 2.71 59.40 -9.36
C THR A 539 3.57 60.17 -8.37
N ALA A 540 3.11 61.32 -7.87
CA ALA A 540 3.79 62.09 -6.83
C ALA A 540 3.93 61.33 -5.48
N THR A 541 3.05 60.37 -5.17
CA THR A 541 3.19 59.53 -3.96
C THR A 541 4.30 58.48 -4.09
N ASP A 542 4.51 57.93 -5.30
CA ASP A 542 5.65 57.09 -5.62
C ASP A 542 6.96 57.91 -5.62
N VAL A 543 6.94 59.15 -6.12
CA VAL A 543 8.10 60.07 -6.05
C VAL A 543 8.52 60.31 -4.59
N TYR A 544 7.57 60.53 -3.68
CA TYR A 544 7.88 60.65 -2.25
C TYR A 544 8.51 59.37 -1.68
N SER A 545 7.95 58.21 -2.01
CA SER A 545 8.49 56.91 -1.59
C SER A 545 9.92 56.70 -2.12
N PHE A 546 10.17 57.07 -3.38
CA PHE A 546 11.49 57.07 -3.99
C PHE A 546 12.45 58.06 -3.31
N GLY A 547 11.98 59.26 -2.93
CA GLY A 547 12.78 60.22 -2.17
C GLY A 547 13.18 59.68 -0.79
N ALA A 548 12.27 59.00 -0.08
CA ALA A 548 12.58 58.32 1.17
C ALA A 548 13.61 57.19 0.96
N PHE A 549 13.51 56.44 -0.16
CA PHE A 549 14.49 55.44 -0.58
C PHE A 549 15.87 56.04 -0.94
N LEU A 550 15.95 57.20 -1.61
CA LEU A 550 17.23 57.89 -1.85
C LEU A 550 17.96 58.19 -0.55
N LEU A 551 17.24 58.70 0.45
CA LEU A 551 17.78 58.98 1.78
C LEU A 551 18.14 57.67 2.51
N GLU A 552 17.30 56.64 2.43
CA GLU A 552 17.55 55.32 3.02
C GLU A 552 18.90 54.73 2.53
N VAL A 553 19.11 54.70 1.22
CA VAL A 553 20.31 54.16 0.58
C VAL A 553 21.54 55.01 0.89
N THR A 554 21.42 56.34 0.87
CA THR A 554 22.56 57.27 1.05
C THR A 554 22.99 57.40 2.51
N CYS A 555 22.02 57.40 3.44
CA CYS A 555 22.28 57.48 4.88
C CYS A 555 22.51 56.10 5.52
N GLY A 556 22.16 54.99 4.84
CA GLY A 556 22.28 53.63 5.37
C GLY A 556 21.38 53.39 6.58
N ARG A 557 20.24 54.08 6.65
CA ARG A 557 19.32 54.12 7.80
C ARG A 557 17.88 54.00 7.33
N ARG A 558 17.05 53.25 8.06
CA ARG A 558 15.62 53.12 7.74
C ARG A 558 14.92 54.49 7.90
N PRO A 559 13.91 54.86 7.08
CA PRO A 559 13.24 56.15 7.17
C PRO A 559 12.56 56.46 8.51
N VAL A 560 12.13 55.41 9.21
CA VAL A 560 11.69 55.45 10.61
C VAL A 560 12.49 54.41 11.39
N ASP A 561 13.17 54.85 12.44
CA ASP A 561 13.91 53.99 13.36
C ASP A 561 13.55 54.35 14.81
N PRO A 562 12.71 53.53 15.49
CA PRO A 562 12.26 53.82 16.85
C PRO A 562 13.38 53.66 17.90
N THR A 563 14.50 52.99 17.57
CA THR A 563 15.63 52.79 18.49
C THR A 563 16.46 54.06 18.67
N LEU A 564 16.35 55.02 17.75
CA LEU A 564 17.09 56.27 17.77
C LEU A 564 16.37 57.37 18.58
N PRO A 565 17.13 58.36 19.11
CA PRO A 565 16.57 59.55 19.74
C PRO A 565 15.56 60.26 18.83
N GLU A 566 14.57 60.92 19.41
CA GLU A 566 13.44 61.54 18.68
C GLU A 566 13.90 62.48 17.54
N GLU A 567 14.97 63.24 17.78
CA GLU A 567 15.62 64.12 16.79
C GLU A 567 16.07 63.39 15.52
N ARG A 568 16.50 62.12 15.66
CA ARG A 568 17.02 61.29 14.58
C ARG A 568 16.03 60.23 14.08
N ARG A 569 14.96 59.95 14.83
CA ARG A 569 13.95 58.89 14.57
C ARG A 569 13.37 58.92 13.16
N TYR A 570 13.17 60.11 12.60
CA TYR A 570 12.59 60.33 11.27
C TYR A 570 13.66 60.83 10.30
N LEU A 571 14.03 60.02 9.31
CA LEU A 571 15.18 60.27 8.44
C LEU A 571 15.04 61.57 7.64
N VAL A 572 13.89 61.79 6.99
CA VAL A 572 13.62 63.00 6.18
C VAL A 572 13.82 64.28 7.02
N LYS A 573 13.25 64.30 8.23
CA LYS A 573 13.39 65.42 9.18
C LYS A 573 14.86 65.65 9.57
N TRP A 574 15.58 64.57 9.88
CA TRP A 574 16.98 64.63 10.29
C TRP A 574 17.92 65.09 9.16
N VAL A 575 17.76 64.58 7.94
CA VAL A 575 18.57 65.04 6.78
C VAL A 575 18.31 66.52 6.47
N CYS A 576 17.05 66.98 6.59
CA CYS A 576 16.73 68.40 6.48
C CYS A 576 17.40 69.24 7.59
N GLN A 577 17.44 68.75 8.84
CA GLN A 577 18.18 69.42 9.92
C GLN A 577 19.68 69.49 9.64
N CYS A 578 20.30 68.40 9.14
CA CYS A 578 21.68 68.40 8.68
C CYS A 578 21.92 69.45 7.59
N TRP A 579 20.99 69.64 6.64
CA TRP A 579 21.08 70.69 5.63
C TRP A 579 21.01 72.09 6.25
N LYS A 580 20.06 72.33 7.18
CA LYS A 580 19.92 73.62 7.91
C LYS A 580 21.16 73.99 8.72
N MET A 581 21.91 72.99 9.18
CA MET A 581 23.18 73.14 9.91
C MET A 581 24.41 73.18 8.98
N ALA A 582 24.24 73.34 7.66
CA ALA A 582 25.32 73.30 6.65
C ALA A 582 26.19 72.03 6.70
N SER A 583 25.62 70.92 7.17
CA SER A 583 26.29 69.63 7.40
C SER A 583 25.58 68.48 6.66
N LEU A 584 25.08 68.75 5.45
CA LEU A 584 24.29 67.79 4.66
C LEU A 584 25.08 66.50 4.37
N LEU A 585 26.36 66.61 4.01
CA LEU A 585 27.26 65.47 3.82
C LEU A 585 27.50 64.65 5.10
N GLY A 586 27.27 65.23 6.28
CA GLY A 586 27.32 64.53 7.57
C GLY A 586 26.18 63.53 7.75
N ALA A 587 25.15 63.56 6.89
CA ALA A 587 24.05 62.60 6.91
C ALA A 587 24.39 61.24 6.25
N ARG A 588 25.49 61.15 5.50
CA ARG A 588 25.85 59.96 4.71
C ARG A 588 26.25 58.75 5.58
N ASP A 589 26.02 57.54 5.06
CA ASP A 589 26.49 56.31 5.69
C ASP A 589 28.03 56.24 5.74
N LEU A 590 28.60 56.26 6.93
CA LEU A 590 30.05 56.18 7.15
C LEU A 590 30.66 54.83 6.77
N ARG A 591 29.84 53.79 6.55
CA ARG A 591 30.30 52.46 6.12
C ARG A 591 30.50 52.35 4.60
N MET A 592 30.14 53.38 3.82
CA MET A 592 30.40 53.42 2.39
C MET A 592 31.91 53.40 2.11
N ARG A 593 32.34 52.45 1.27
CA ARG A 593 33.74 52.25 0.91
C ARG A 593 34.07 52.78 -0.49
N GLY A 594 35.34 53.06 -0.74
CA GLY A 594 35.86 53.51 -2.04
C GLY A 594 35.81 55.03 -2.22
N GLU A 595 35.99 55.47 -3.46
CA GLU A 595 35.87 56.88 -3.84
C GLU A 595 34.41 57.35 -3.71
N ILE A 596 34.22 58.50 -3.06
CA ILE A 596 32.92 59.13 -2.82
C ILE A 596 33.01 60.55 -3.39
N SER A 597 32.31 60.84 -4.49
CA SER A 597 32.08 62.24 -4.89
C SER A 597 31.18 62.88 -3.84
N SER A 598 31.61 64.02 -3.31
CA SER A 598 30.80 64.78 -2.37
C SER A 598 29.65 65.47 -3.09
N GLU A 599 29.89 65.85 -4.35
CA GLU A 599 28.96 66.50 -5.26
C GLU A 599 27.78 65.57 -5.61
N GLU A 600 28.06 64.32 -6.01
CA GLU A 600 27.03 63.30 -6.25
C GLU A 600 26.20 63.01 -4.99
N VAL A 601 26.85 62.83 -3.83
CA VAL A 601 26.16 62.57 -2.55
C VAL A 601 25.29 63.74 -2.14
N GLU A 602 25.78 64.98 -2.24
CA GLU A 602 25.03 66.18 -1.90
C GLU A 602 23.83 66.37 -2.84
N MET A 603 24.02 66.12 -4.15
CA MET A 603 22.95 66.14 -5.15
C MET A 603 21.87 65.10 -4.81
N VAL A 604 22.24 63.84 -4.55
CA VAL A 604 21.27 62.78 -4.22
C VAL A 604 20.51 63.09 -2.92
N LEU A 605 21.15 63.66 -1.90
CA LEU A 605 20.48 64.08 -0.67
C LEU A 605 19.50 65.24 -0.93
N LYS A 606 19.86 66.21 -1.77
CA LYS A 606 18.96 67.31 -2.17
C LYS A 606 17.78 66.82 -3.01
N VAL A 607 18.00 65.91 -3.97
CA VAL A 607 16.92 65.25 -4.73
C VAL A 607 16.01 64.46 -3.79
N GLY A 608 16.57 63.70 -2.83
CA GLY A 608 15.78 63.00 -1.82
C GLY A 608 14.87 63.92 -1.00
N LEU A 609 15.38 65.09 -0.59
CA LEU A 609 14.60 66.11 0.13
C LEU A 609 13.57 66.83 -0.75
N LEU A 610 13.85 67.02 -2.04
CA LEU A 610 12.89 67.59 -3.00
C LEU A 610 11.76 66.60 -3.30
N CYS A 611 12.08 65.34 -3.54
CA CYS A 611 11.10 64.28 -3.74
C CYS A 611 10.23 64.04 -2.49
N THR A 612 10.78 64.23 -1.28
CA THR A 612 10.04 64.14 -0.01
C THR A 612 9.39 65.46 0.44
N ASN A 613 9.18 66.41 -0.48
CA ASN A 613 8.43 67.64 -0.17
C ASN A 613 6.99 67.31 0.29
N ALA A 614 6.52 67.95 1.35
CA ALA A 614 5.17 67.76 1.86
C ALA A 614 4.07 68.21 0.86
N LEU A 615 4.38 69.13 -0.05
CA LEU A 615 3.51 69.54 -1.15
C LEU A 615 3.78 68.65 -2.37
N ALA A 616 2.75 67.96 -2.86
CA ALA A 616 2.89 66.99 -3.94
C ALA A 616 3.22 67.65 -5.28
N GLU A 617 2.66 68.83 -5.52
CA GLU A 617 2.88 69.70 -6.68
C GLU A 617 4.27 70.33 -6.74
N MET A 618 5.04 70.28 -5.64
CA MET A 618 6.43 70.76 -5.58
C MET A 618 7.46 69.63 -5.77
N ARG A 619 7.01 68.40 -6.03
CA ARG A 619 7.88 67.25 -6.30
C ARG A 619 8.15 67.15 -7.81
N PRO A 620 9.38 66.77 -8.23
CA PRO A 620 9.70 66.54 -9.63
C PRO A 620 8.99 65.28 -10.15
N SER A 621 8.82 65.19 -11.46
CA SER A 621 8.50 63.93 -12.14
C SER A 621 9.67 62.94 -12.03
N MET A 622 9.38 61.64 -12.15
CA MET A 622 10.46 60.63 -12.19
C MET A 622 11.38 60.77 -13.40
N GLU A 623 10.92 61.41 -14.49
CA GLU A 623 11.75 61.74 -15.64
C GLU A 623 12.79 62.82 -15.29
N GLU A 624 12.37 63.92 -14.67
CA GLU A 624 13.30 64.96 -14.17
C GLU A 624 14.28 64.39 -13.14
N VAL A 625 13.82 63.50 -12.25
CA VAL A 625 14.69 62.79 -11.29
C VAL A 625 15.77 61.98 -12.02
N VAL A 626 15.43 61.24 -13.08
CA VAL A 626 16.41 60.53 -13.91
C VAL A 626 17.39 61.51 -14.59
N GLN A 627 16.91 62.66 -15.04
CA GLN A 627 17.76 63.69 -15.66
C GLN A 627 18.72 64.35 -14.65
N TYR A 628 18.27 64.64 -13.42
CA TYR A 628 19.13 65.16 -12.34
C TYR A 628 20.19 64.14 -11.92
N LEU A 629 19.79 62.87 -11.72
CA LEU A 629 20.72 61.80 -11.34
C LEU A 629 21.77 61.51 -12.43
N ASN A 630 21.45 61.77 -13.70
CA ASN A 630 22.38 61.66 -14.82
C ASN A 630 23.09 62.97 -15.20
N GLU A 631 23.01 64.00 -14.35
CA GLU A 631 23.62 65.34 -14.56
C GLU A 631 23.22 65.99 -15.90
N SER A 632 22.16 65.48 -16.52
CA SER A 632 21.65 65.89 -17.84
C SER A 632 20.80 67.15 -17.72
N LEU A 633 20.21 67.35 -16.54
CA LEU A 633 19.53 68.57 -16.12
C LEU A 633 20.18 69.05 -14.81
N LYS A 634 20.41 70.36 -14.69
CA LYS A 634 20.88 70.94 -13.42
C LYS A 634 19.74 70.96 -12.42
N LEU A 635 20.03 70.54 -11.18
CA LEU A 635 19.10 70.68 -10.06
C LEU A 635 18.68 72.16 -9.92
N PRO A 636 17.38 72.47 -9.74
CA PRO A 636 16.94 73.84 -9.49
C PRO A 636 17.57 74.40 -8.20
N ASP A 637 17.61 75.73 -8.08
CA ASP A 637 18.18 76.41 -6.92
C ASP A 637 17.21 76.33 -5.72
N ILE A 638 17.33 75.23 -4.97
CA ILE A 638 16.44 74.88 -3.87
C ILE A 638 17.03 75.39 -2.55
N SER A 639 16.34 76.35 -1.92
CA SER A 639 16.64 76.75 -0.55
C SER A 639 16.16 75.70 0.46
N VAL A 640 16.90 75.55 1.57
CA VAL A 640 16.49 74.71 2.72
C VAL A 640 15.22 75.24 3.43
N ASN A 641 14.81 76.48 3.12
CA ASN A 641 13.60 77.12 3.61
C ASN A 641 12.46 77.11 2.58
N SER A 642 12.61 76.42 1.44
CA SER A 642 11.53 76.29 0.45
C SER A 642 10.29 75.60 1.05
N PRO A 643 9.07 76.01 0.67
CA PRO A 643 7.83 75.45 1.20
C PRO A 643 7.80 73.92 1.15
N GLY A 644 7.40 73.32 2.28
CA GLY A 644 7.21 71.87 2.43
C GLY A 644 8.47 71.00 2.57
N ILE A 645 9.70 71.53 2.36
CA ILE A 645 10.94 70.76 2.57
C ILE A 645 11.18 70.51 4.06
N GLY A 646 11.29 69.23 4.43
CA GLY A 646 11.47 68.79 5.82
C GLY A 646 10.26 69.05 6.72
N SER A 647 9.11 69.45 6.15
CA SER A 647 7.85 69.48 6.86
C SER A 647 7.35 68.04 7.02
N PHE A 648 7.42 67.50 8.23
CA PHE A 648 7.08 66.11 8.51
C PHE A 648 5.79 66.04 9.33
N ALA A 649 4.69 65.63 8.68
CA ALA A 649 3.48 65.18 9.35
C ALA A 649 3.62 63.67 9.62
N PRO A 650 3.80 63.21 10.88
CA PRO A 650 3.76 61.79 11.18
C PRO A 650 2.39 61.22 10.81
N PHE A 651 2.38 60.06 10.15
CA PHE A 651 1.14 59.32 9.86
C PHE A 651 0.62 58.67 11.15
N ILE A 652 -0.07 59.47 11.98
CA ILE A 652 -0.67 59.01 13.24
C ILE A 652 -1.94 58.21 12.92
N ILE A 653 -1.86 56.88 12.94
CA ILE A 653 -3.05 56.02 13.01
C ILE A 653 -3.56 56.06 14.45
N GLY A 654 -4.27 57.14 14.78
CA GLY A 654 -4.97 57.31 16.06
C GLY A 654 -6.44 56.94 15.93
N SER A 655 -6.91 56.00 16.75
CA SER A 655 -8.34 55.89 17.03
C SER A 655 -8.83 57.22 17.64
N ASN A 656 -10.02 57.65 17.20
CA ASN A 656 -10.68 58.94 17.47
C ASN A 656 -10.27 60.11 16.54
N LEU A 657 -10.95 60.15 15.39
CA LEU A 657 -11.37 61.42 14.79
C LEU A 657 -12.30 62.16 15.77
N LEU A 658 -11.76 63.12 16.51
CA LEU A 658 -12.56 64.17 17.15
C LEU A 658 -11.92 65.53 16.86
N LEU A 659 -12.69 66.41 16.22
CA LEU A 659 -12.29 67.79 15.97
C LEU A 659 -12.09 68.54 17.31
N PRO A 660 -11.21 69.55 17.36
CA PRO A 660 -11.09 70.40 18.52
C PRO A 660 -12.29 71.35 18.61
N SER A 661 -13.27 71.05 19.47
CA SER A 661 -14.24 72.02 19.96
C SER A 661 -13.95 72.35 21.44
N HIS A 662 -13.86 73.64 21.72
CA HIS A 662 -13.54 74.20 23.03
C HIS A 662 -14.48 73.70 24.15
N THR A 663 -13.97 73.43 25.35
CA THR A 663 -14.34 74.14 26.60
C THR A 663 -13.54 73.67 27.82
N THR A 664 -13.74 74.34 28.95
CA THR A 664 -12.84 74.46 30.10
C THR A 664 -13.11 73.52 31.28
N ASN A 665 -12.05 73.33 32.09
CA ASN A 665 -12.01 73.21 33.56
C ASN A 665 -12.16 71.84 34.28
N THR A 666 -11.30 71.78 35.32
CA THR A 666 -11.40 71.09 36.63
C THR A 666 -10.81 69.69 36.83
N PHE A 667 -9.95 69.62 37.84
CA PHE A 667 -9.42 68.42 38.48
C PHE A 667 -10.51 67.56 39.12
N SER A 668 -10.41 66.22 39.03
CA SER A 668 -10.46 65.35 40.22
C SER A 668 -9.84 63.98 39.92
N THR A 669 -9.16 63.40 40.91
CA THR A 669 -8.58 62.05 40.88
C THR A 669 -9.56 61.00 41.39
N SER A 670 -9.71 59.88 40.69
CA SER A 670 -10.20 58.63 41.30
C SER A 670 -9.73 57.39 40.53
N SER A 671 -8.92 56.57 41.18
CA SER A 671 -8.52 55.24 40.72
C SER A 671 -9.65 54.23 40.89
N TYR A 672 -10.04 53.51 39.84
CA TYR A 672 -10.75 52.24 39.96
C TYR A 672 -10.31 51.24 38.88
N SER A 673 -10.26 49.97 39.29
CA SER A 673 -9.91 48.80 38.51
C SER A 673 -10.97 48.43 37.46
N SER A 674 -10.55 47.95 36.28
CA SER A 674 -11.43 47.33 35.29
C SER A 674 -10.99 45.90 34.96
N SER A 675 -11.93 44.97 35.03
CA SER A 675 -11.78 43.59 34.54
C SER A 675 -12.39 43.44 33.15
N SER A 676 -11.78 42.58 32.33
CA SER A 676 -12.35 41.86 31.18
C SER A 676 -12.99 42.65 30.02
N GLY A 677 -12.39 42.52 28.84
CA GLY A 677 -13.13 42.10 27.64
C GLY A 677 -13.47 43.18 26.61
N ASN A 678 -12.61 43.34 25.60
CA ASN A 678 -13.02 43.26 24.19
C ASN A 678 -11.80 43.21 23.24
N ASP A 679 -11.97 42.48 22.13
CA ASP A 679 -10.95 42.25 21.11
C ASP A 679 -10.58 43.50 20.31
N SER A 680 -9.29 43.76 20.15
CA SER A 680 -8.74 44.54 19.02
C SER A 680 -7.23 44.28 18.84
N THR A 681 -6.89 43.16 18.22
CA THR A 681 -5.49 42.77 17.93
C THR A 681 -4.95 43.43 16.66
N PHE A 682 -4.49 44.68 16.77
CA PHE A 682 -3.62 45.28 15.76
C PHE A 682 -2.15 44.98 16.07
N VAL A 683 -1.53 44.12 15.25
CA VAL A 683 -0.14 43.68 15.42
C VAL A 683 0.83 44.70 14.83
N THR A 684 1.59 45.37 15.69
CA THR A 684 2.79 46.13 15.30
C THR A 684 3.93 45.17 14.97
N HIS A 685 4.34 45.10 13.71
CA HIS A 685 5.50 44.29 13.31
C HIS A 685 6.82 45.04 13.54
N SER A 686 7.48 44.74 14.65
CA SER A 686 8.91 45.02 14.87
C SER A 686 9.67 43.71 15.01
N ILE A 687 10.56 43.41 14.05
CA ILE A 687 11.39 42.21 14.07
C ILE A 687 12.59 42.45 14.99
N PHE A 688 12.68 41.70 16.08
CA PHE A 688 13.92 41.50 16.84
C PHE A 688 14.36 40.04 16.68
N HIS A 689 15.53 39.82 16.08
CA HIS A 689 16.20 38.53 16.17
C HIS A 689 16.87 38.40 17.54
N GLY A 690 16.28 37.58 18.42
CA GLY A 690 16.94 37.10 19.63
C GLY A 690 17.54 35.71 19.38
N HIS A 691 18.86 35.58 19.46
CA HIS A 691 19.49 34.27 19.63
C HIS A 691 19.33 33.79 21.08
N GLY A 692 18.82 32.57 21.24
CA GLY A 692 18.75 31.82 22.50
C GLY A 692 18.96 30.34 22.22
N ARG A 693 19.66 29.65 23.12
CA ARG A 693 19.95 28.21 23.04
C ARG A 693 18.71 27.34 23.20
#